data_AF-A0A1H2SVS0-F1
#
_entry.id   AF-A0A1H2SVS0-F1
#
_cell.length_a   1.000
_cell.length_b   1.000
_cell.length_c   1.000
_cell.angle_alpha   90.00
_cell.angle_beta   90.00
_cell.angle_gamma   90.00
#
_symmetry.space_group_name_H-M   'P 1'
#
loop_
_entity.id
_entity.type
_entity.pdbx_description
1 polymer ?
#
loop_
_entity_poly.entity_id
_entity_poly.type
_entity_poly.pdbx_seq_one_letter_code
_entity_poly.pdbx_strand_id
1 'polypeptide(L)'
;MDLFSSTEALEMAIGAIFIAFHAYGRYNTPVSNRSTTTRPRFLACFCLYAMTLVALYWLVTVMAWISPEIVVKLLALNQAQPTESHGEVTVSELIQSPITTALIFTALLPNFPILKSIDRHLLRLFWDLAEIPGHAVKLAHRMYRAPYYVHPAKAAHIEWEARTYNIELPERFLKDHGAPAYAWARLCSLLLDVRQWHDAHDYRYQRFFKSRESEIEELLVGFATYSSRIAAYYRRLENAASTTSELQREMAETLMIDGRDLFMKLCRLTAHAVLDVERSRTARYRAIESLGFEPARYDSDALSAVQLLQLSILILLLFVSISTVRYLPSGDLSFALIGEIIFFALLMAANYGLSAFAGIYPKSRWQFADIEATRHRPWLGYACSGVLAVAASLFIISALRLTRYTFEGIGHDQSFDKLLIALSWSYPYLFSSFAIAFGVGWLCDLGNALRPRRRLQDAAIMALILLLASYLSHAAMHGLYPFSGTKLPDLQDKSLASLWLALTQGAFSGAIIGALIPQWYRNNRYRSPLQRVLRFIERNDHQLRVEAGKLDPGILKKALTTSAAAVALADGVLDEPEREIFRNCLIKLSEKGVLDFGVDEGINGMAATIQHWRSENLESSEGVALIELQPLRNRLIIAELMIQTASAIAHADGVFREAEQQILRRIIGTLNLDMKTEMEACGAVQCDDFLLKHV
;
A
#
# COMPACT_ATOMS: atom_id res chain seq x y z
N MET A 1 20.03 -35.25 -20.45
CA MET A 1 20.51 -34.91 -19.09
C MET A 1 21.84 -34.15 -19.12
N ASP A 2 22.43 -33.89 -20.30
CA ASP A 2 23.68 -33.15 -20.46
C ASP A 2 23.56 -31.61 -20.30
N LEU A 3 22.34 -31.09 -20.10
CA LEU A 3 22.06 -29.67 -19.88
C LEU A 3 22.53 -29.14 -18.50
N PHE A 4 22.93 -30.02 -17.59
CA PHE A 4 23.52 -29.67 -16.28
C PHE A 4 25.04 -29.91 -16.21
N SER A 5 25.70 -30.16 -17.36
CA SER A 5 27.10 -30.60 -17.37
C SER A 5 28.15 -29.49 -17.28
N SER A 6 27.78 -28.20 -17.38
CA SER A 6 28.72 -27.13 -17.06
C SER A 6 28.77 -26.94 -15.55
N THR A 7 29.93 -27.21 -14.95
CA THR A 7 30.23 -26.98 -13.53
C THR A 7 29.79 -25.58 -13.08
N GLU A 8 30.00 -24.59 -13.94
CA GLU A 8 29.65 -23.18 -13.71
C GLU A 8 28.14 -22.89 -13.55
N ALA A 9 27.29 -23.57 -14.32
CA ALA A 9 25.84 -23.38 -14.23
C ALA A 9 25.30 -23.93 -12.91
N LEU A 10 25.83 -25.08 -12.49
CA LEU A 10 25.55 -25.65 -11.18
C LEU A 10 26.04 -24.72 -10.06
N GLU A 11 27.24 -24.15 -10.19
CA GLU A 11 27.78 -23.15 -9.26
C GLU A 11 26.89 -21.91 -9.14
N MET A 12 26.39 -21.38 -10.27
CA MET A 12 25.45 -20.27 -10.30
C MET A 12 24.12 -20.59 -9.61
N ALA A 13 23.56 -21.78 -9.86
CA ALA A 13 22.33 -22.25 -9.23
C ALA A 13 22.50 -22.41 -7.71
N ILE A 14 23.60 -23.03 -7.27
CA ILE A 14 23.93 -23.18 -5.85
C ILE A 14 24.09 -21.82 -5.19
N GLY A 15 24.82 -20.90 -5.82
CA GLY A 15 24.98 -19.53 -5.33
C GLY A 15 23.65 -18.78 -5.19
N ALA A 16 22.76 -18.88 -6.18
CA ALA A 16 21.43 -18.28 -6.13
C ALA A 16 20.56 -18.88 -5.02
N ILE A 17 20.59 -20.20 -4.80
CA ILE A 17 19.89 -20.87 -3.69
C ILE A 17 20.44 -20.37 -2.35
N PHE A 18 21.76 -20.25 -2.22
CA PHE A 18 22.41 -19.76 -1.00
C PHE A 18 21.98 -18.33 -0.66
N ILE A 19 21.94 -17.46 -1.67
CA ILE A 19 21.45 -16.08 -1.53
C ILE A 19 19.97 -16.05 -1.17
N ALA A 20 19.13 -16.88 -1.79
CA ALA A 20 17.70 -16.94 -1.46
C ALA A 20 17.47 -17.40 0.00
N PHE A 21 18.24 -18.38 0.47
CA PHE A 21 18.19 -18.84 1.87
C PHE A 21 18.66 -17.74 2.83
N HIS A 22 19.76 -17.06 2.51
CA HIS A 22 20.26 -15.95 3.30
C HIS A 22 19.28 -14.75 3.30
N ALA A 23 18.63 -14.48 2.17
CA ALA A 23 17.60 -13.44 2.04
C ALA A 23 16.42 -13.75 2.96
N TYR A 24 16.02 -15.01 3.08
CA TYR A 24 14.97 -15.44 4.01
C TYR A 24 15.32 -15.13 5.45
N GLY A 25 16.54 -15.49 5.89
CA GLY A 25 17.01 -15.20 7.23
C GLY A 25 17.01 -13.70 7.55
N ARG A 26 17.54 -12.87 6.65
CA ARG A 26 17.58 -11.40 6.83
C ARG A 26 16.19 -10.77 6.83
N TYR A 27 15.35 -11.11 5.86
CA TYR A 27 14.02 -10.52 5.72
C TYR A 27 13.12 -10.86 6.94
N ASN A 28 13.32 -12.05 7.52
CA ASN A 28 12.61 -12.52 8.70
C ASN A 28 13.28 -12.11 10.03
N THR A 29 14.26 -11.20 10.02
CA THR A 29 14.90 -10.69 11.24
C THR A 29 14.45 -9.26 11.53
N PRO A 30 13.82 -8.96 12.69
CA PRO A 30 13.45 -9.89 13.77
C PRO A 30 12.28 -10.82 13.39
N VAL A 31 12.16 -11.96 14.06
CA VAL A 31 11.11 -12.99 13.79
C VAL A 31 9.70 -12.43 13.87
N SER A 32 9.51 -11.35 14.65
CA SER A 32 8.25 -10.62 14.75
C SER A 32 7.79 -9.98 13.44
N ASN A 33 8.68 -9.75 12.45
CA ASN A 33 8.34 -9.17 11.15
C ASN A 33 7.18 -9.91 10.47
N ARG A 34 7.16 -11.25 10.55
CA ARG A 34 6.10 -12.06 9.96
C ARG A 34 4.72 -11.73 10.51
N SER A 35 4.60 -11.54 11.82
CA SER A 35 3.36 -11.19 12.50
C SER A 35 2.96 -9.71 12.37
N THR A 36 3.82 -8.88 11.79
CA THR A 36 3.55 -7.43 11.66
C THR A 36 2.85 -7.06 10.35
N THR A 37 2.70 -8.00 9.42
CA THR A 37 2.01 -7.80 8.15
C THR A 37 1.18 -9.03 7.79
N THR A 38 0.43 -8.94 6.69
CA THR A 38 -0.37 -10.06 6.20
C THR A 38 0.53 -11.10 5.54
N ARG A 39 0.30 -12.39 5.80
CA ARG A 39 1.06 -13.50 5.20
C ARG A 39 1.22 -13.45 3.67
N PRO A 40 0.18 -13.18 2.86
CA PRO A 40 0.37 -13.11 1.40
C PRO A 40 1.25 -11.94 0.98
N ARG A 41 1.16 -10.80 1.68
CA ARG A 41 2.01 -9.63 1.42
C ARG A 41 3.45 -9.87 1.84
N PHE A 42 3.67 -10.49 3.00
CA PHE A 42 4.99 -10.93 3.47
C PHE A 42 5.65 -11.81 2.43
N LEU A 43 4.96 -12.87 1.99
CA LEU A 43 5.50 -13.83 1.03
C LEU A 43 5.77 -13.17 -0.33
N ALA A 44 4.84 -12.36 -0.84
CA ALA A 44 5.03 -11.67 -2.11
C ALA A 44 6.24 -10.72 -2.07
N CYS A 45 6.36 -9.90 -1.04
CA CYS A 45 7.50 -8.97 -0.91
C CYS A 45 8.81 -9.69 -0.63
N PHE A 46 8.78 -10.78 0.15
CA PHE A 46 9.93 -11.66 0.35
C PHE A 46 10.41 -12.26 -0.99
N CYS A 47 9.51 -12.82 -1.78
CA CYS A 47 9.87 -13.37 -3.09
C CYS A 47 10.46 -12.29 -3.99
N LEU A 48 9.86 -11.09 -4.04
CA LEU A 48 10.39 -9.97 -4.83
C LEU A 48 11.78 -9.53 -4.34
N TYR A 49 12.00 -9.47 -3.02
CA TYR A 49 13.29 -9.16 -2.41
C TYR A 49 14.34 -10.21 -2.77
N ALA A 50 14.02 -11.50 -2.59
CA ALA A 50 14.92 -12.60 -2.94
C ALA A 50 15.27 -12.59 -4.43
N MET A 51 14.29 -12.39 -5.31
CA MET A 51 14.52 -12.27 -6.76
C MET A 51 15.40 -11.07 -7.11
N THR A 52 15.23 -9.94 -6.42
CA THR A 52 16.06 -8.75 -6.62
C THR A 52 17.51 -8.99 -6.20
N LEU A 53 17.72 -9.68 -5.07
CA LEU A 53 19.07 -10.05 -4.63
C LEU A 53 19.74 -11.07 -5.55
N VAL A 54 18.98 -12.06 -6.05
CA VAL A 54 19.48 -13.01 -7.05
C VAL A 54 19.85 -12.28 -8.35
N ALA A 55 19.04 -11.33 -8.80
CA ALA A 55 19.35 -10.50 -9.96
C ALA A 55 20.60 -9.62 -9.74
N LEU A 56 20.77 -9.05 -8.55
CA LEU A 56 21.95 -8.27 -8.18
C LEU A 56 23.20 -9.14 -8.10
N TYR A 57 23.09 -10.35 -7.56
CA TYR A 57 24.16 -11.33 -7.57
C TYR A 57 24.60 -11.65 -8.99
N TRP A 58 23.65 -11.98 -9.87
CA TRP A 58 23.96 -12.23 -11.28
C TRP A 58 24.65 -11.04 -11.93
N LEU A 59 24.17 -9.82 -11.67
CA LEU A 59 24.83 -8.61 -12.17
C LEU A 59 26.28 -8.50 -11.70
N VAL A 60 26.56 -8.72 -10.41
CA VAL A 60 27.91 -8.58 -9.88
C VAL A 60 28.82 -9.70 -10.36
N THR A 61 28.36 -10.94 -10.39
CA THR A 61 29.11 -12.07 -10.96
C THR A 61 29.53 -11.76 -12.40
N VAL A 62 28.62 -11.13 -13.16
CA VAL A 62 28.88 -10.74 -14.54
C VAL A 62 29.86 -9.57 -14.65
N MET A 63 29.71 -8.56 -13.81
CA MET A 63 30.65 -7.43 -13.76
C MET A 63 32.05 -7.90 -13.35
N ALA A 64 32.14 -8.91 -12.48
CA ALA A 64 33.37 -9.54 -12.05
C ALA A 64 34.05 -10.29 -13.20
N TRP A 65 33.28 -10.87 -14.11
CA TRP A 65 33.80 -11.52 -15.31
C TRP A 65 34.31 -10.51 -16.34
N ILE A 66 33.50 -9.51 -16.69
CA ILE A 66 33.85 -8.52 -17.73
C ILE A 66 35.04 -7.66 -17.29
N SER A 67 35.05 -7.29 -16.01
CA SER A 67 35.95 -6.28 -15.47
C SER A 67 36.24 -6.55 -14.00
N PRO A 68 37.08 -7.57 -13.69
CA PRO A 68 37.41 -7.90 -12.31
C PRO A 68 38.02 -6.69 -11.59
N GLU A 69 38.76 -5.84 -12.31
CA GLU A 69 39.31 -4.59 -11.77
C GLU A 69 38.24 -3.63 -11.23
N ILE A 70 37.09 -3.52 -11.90
CA ILE A 70 36.00 -2.63 -11.47
C ILE A 70 35.39 -3.19 -10.19
N VAL A 71 35.15 -4.51 -10.12
CA VAL A 71 34.58 -5.14 -8.93
C VAL A 71 35.55 -5.08 -7.75
N VAL A 72 36.85 -5.32 -7.96
CA VAL A 72 37.89 -5.19 -6.94
C VAL A 72 38.00 -3.75 -6.42
N LYS A 73 37.94 -2.74 -7.32
CA LYS A 73 37.90 -1.32 -6.94
C LYS A 73 36.62 -0.97 -6.19
N LEU A 74 35.46 -1.46 -6.64
CA LEU A 74 34.15 -1.17 -6.05
C LEU A 74 33.97 -1.83 -4.68
N LEU A 75 34.54 -3.02 -4.50
CA LEU A 75 34.59 -3.74 -3.22
C LEU A 75 35.71 -3.24 -2.30
N ALA A 76 36.56 -2.30 -2.75
CA ALA A 76 37.68 -1.75 -1.99
C ALA A 76 38.62 -2.83 -1.40
N LEU A 77 38.77 -3.97 -2.09
CA LEU A 77 39.63 -5.09 -1.68
C LEU A 77 41.13 -4.75 -1.74
N ASN A 78 41.51 -3.63 -2.36
CA ASN A 78 42.88 -3.16 -2.54
C ASN A 78 43.54 -2.57 -1.27
N GLN A 79 42.90 -2.59 -0.10
CA GLN A 79 43.50 -2.08 1.14
C GLN A 79 44.33 -3.12 1.92
N ALA A 80 44.34 -4.39 1.52
CA ALA A 80 45.28 -5.37 2.04
C ALA A 80 46.58 -5.30 1.21
N GLN A 81 47.68 -4.86 1.82
CA GLN A 81 48.99 -4.81 1.19
C GLN A 81 49.38 -6.20 0.66
N PRO A 82 49.93 -6.32 -0.56
CA PRO A 82 50.43 -7.60 -1.07
C PRO A 82 51.72 -7.92 -0.33
N THR A 83 51.67 -8.85 0.62
CA THR A 83 52.86 -9.59 1.04
C THR A 83 53.22 -10.55 -0.09
N GLU A 84 54.40 -10.37 -0.65
CA GLU A 84 54.97 -11.22 -1.71
C GLU A 84 55.16 -12.66 -1.20
N SER A 85 54.17 -13.53 -1.40
CA SER A 85 54.33 -14.98 -1.28
C SER A 85 54.03 -15.67 -2.62
N HIS A 86 55.06 -16.35 -3.14
CA HIS A 86 55.01 -17.13 -4.36
C HIS A 86 53.98 -18.27 -4.27
N GLY A 87 52.97 -18.25 -5.15
CA GLY A 87 52.01 -19.34 -5.36
C GLY A 87 50.54 -18.99 -5.08
N GLU A 88 50.22 -17.75 -4.74
CA GLU A 88 48.86 -17.35 -4.36
C GLU A 88 47.93 -17.19 -5.57
N VAL A 89 46.86 -17.99 -5.61
CA VAL A 89 45.67 -17.78 -6.43
C VAL A 89 45.30 -16.32 -6.35
N THR A 90 45.31 -15.62 -7.48
CA THR A 90 45.08 -14.17 -7.45
C THR A 90 43.66 -13.91 -6.96
N VAL A 91 43.46 -12.89 -6.14
CA VAL A 91 42.11 -12.51 -5.65
C VAL A 91 41.12 -12.33 -6.81
N SER A 92 41.63 -11.98 -8.00
CA SER A 92 40.88 -11.92 -9.26
C SER A 92 40.33 -13.29 -9.70
N GLU A 93 41.14 -14.36 -9.66
CA GLU A 93 40.69 -15.73 -9.98
C GLU A 93 39.68 -16.24 -8.96
N LEU A 94 39.88 -15.89 -7.68
CA LEU A 94 38.93 -16.26 -6.63
C LEU A 94 37.57 -15.58 -6.84
N ILE A 95 37.52 -14.31 -7.26
CA ILE A 95 36.28 -13.57 -7.49
C ILE A 95 35.54 -14.05 -8.75
N GLN A 96 36.23 -14.68 -9.70
CA GLN A 96 35.61 -15.18 -10.93
C GLN A 96 34.68 -16.38 -10.71
N SER A 97 34.80 -17.12 -9.60
CA SER A 97 33.84 -18.19 -9.29
C SER A 97 32.49 -17.61 -8.85
N PRO A 98 31.36 -18.10 -9.40
CA PRO A 98 30.02 -17.77 -8.90
C PRO A 98 29.83 -18.07 -7.42
N ILE A 99 30.37 -19.19 -6.93
CA ILE A 99 30.21 -19.61 -5.53
C ILE A 99 30.93 -18.65 -4.59
N THR A 100 32.15 -18.24 -4.92
CA THR A 100 32.89 -17.27 -4.11
C THR A 100 32.20 -15.92 -4.15
N THR A 101 31.68 -15.48 -5.30
CA THR A 101 30.86 -14.26 -5.39
C THR A 101 29.61 -14.35 -4.52
N ALA A 102 28.92 -15.49 -4.52
CA ALA A 102 27.78 -15.75 -3.65
C ALA A 102 28.19 -15.75 -2.17
N LEU A 103 29.35 -16.34 -1.84
CA LEU A 103 29.91 -16.34 -0.49
C LEU A 103 30.27 -14.92 -0.03
N ILE A 104 30.86 -14.09 -0.90
CA ILE A 104 31.13 -12.68 -0.64
C ILE A 104 29.80 -11.94 -0.39
N PHE A 105 28.78 -12.20 -1.22
CA PHE A 105 27.44 -11.61 -1.07
C PHE A 105 26.68 -12.06 0.18
N THR A 106 27.02 -13.20 0.77
CA THR A 106 26.29 -13.74 1.91
C THR A 106 27.07 -13.54 3.21
N ALA A 107 28.35 -13.91 3.22
CA ALA A 107 29.24 -13.83 4.37
C ALA A 107 29.85 -12.44 4.57
N LEU A 108 30.22 -11.72 3.49
CA LEU A 108 30.96 -10.44 3.59
C LEU A 108 30.09 -9.19 3.38
N LEU A 109 28.83 -9.35 2.99
CA LEU A 109 27.87 -8.24 2.88
C LEU A 109 27.77 -7.38 4.15
N PRO A 110 27.86 -7.93 5.39
CA PRO A 110 27.88 -7.12 6.61
C PRO A 110 29.09 -6.18 6.73
N ASN A 111 30.21 -6.52 6.08
CA ASN A 111 31.51 -5.88 6.22
C ASN A 111 31.78 -4.82 5.14
N PHE A 112 31.15 -4.92 3.96
CA PHE A 112 31.29 -3.92 2.90
C PHE A 112 30.24 -2.80 3.03
N PRO A 113 30.64 -1.53 3.24
CA PRO A 113 29.69 -0.44 3.55
C PRO A 113 28.72 -0.13 2.40
N ILE A 114 29.18 -0.25 1.14
CA ILE A 114 28.37 0.04 -0.06
C ILE A 114 27.28 -1.01 -0.24
N LEU A 115 27.64 -2.29 -0.31
CA LEU A 115 26.69 -3.40 -0.42
C LEU A 115 25.71 -3.45 0.75
N LYS A 116 26.21 -3.24 1.98
CA LYS A 116 25.35 -3.11 3.17
C LYS A 116 24.38 -1.94 3.08
N SER A 117 24.76 -0.84 2.42
CA SER A 117 23.87 0.30 2.19
C SER A 117 22.76 -0.06 1.19
N ILE A 118 23.13 -0.68 0.07
CA ILE A 118 22.19 -1.14 -0.96
C ILE A 118 21.23 -2.18 -0.39
N ASP A 119 21.73 -3.21 0.30
CA ASP A 119 20.92 -4.25 0.93
C ASP A 119 19.95 -3.67 1.97
N ARG A 120 20.44 -2.79 2.87
CA ARG A 120 19.56 -2.08 3.83
C ARG A 120 18.52 -1.22 3.11
N HIS A 121 18.88 -0.59 2.00
CA HIS A 121 17.94 0.23 1.23
C HIS A 121 16.87 -0.64 0.56
N LEU A 122 17.26 -1.74 -0.08
CA LEU A 122 16.34 -2.71 -0.68
C LEU A 122 15.43 -3.33 0.38
N LEU A 123 16.00 -3.77 1.49
CA LEU A 123 15.27 -4.38 2.59
C LEU A 123 14.28 -3.39 3.22
N ARG A 124 14.65 -2.11 3.41
CA ARG A 124 13.72 -1.05 3.79
C ARG A 124 12.63 -0.84 2.75
N LEU A 125 12.97 -0.79 1.46
CA LEU A 125 12.01 -0.62 0.38
C LEU A 125 10.97 -1.75 0.38
N PHE A 126 11.41 -3.00 0.51
CA PHE A 126 10.51 -4.16 0.55
C PHE A 126 9.76 -4.28 1.87
N TRP A 127 10.35 -3.87 3.00
CA TRP A 127 9.62 -3.74 4.27
C TRP A 127 8.57 -2.65 4.20
N ASP A 128 8.86 -1.50 3.61
CA ASP A 128 7.88 -0.44 3.39
C ASP A 128 6.76 -0.91 2.44
N LEU A 129 7.11 -1.62 1.36
CA LEU A 129 6.15 -2.22 0.44
C LEU A 129 5.30 -3.30 1.12
N ALA A 130 5.89 -4.07 2.04
CA ALA A 130 5.20 -5.04 2.87
C ALA A 130 4.47 -4.41 4.06
N GLU A 131 4.68 -3.13 4.33
CA GLU A 131 4.27 -2.41 5.54
C GLU A 131 4.73 -3.13 6.84
N ILE A 132 6.00 -3.50 6.94
CA ILE A 132 6.63 -4.09 8.15
C ILE A 132 7.40 -3.00 8.90
N PRO A 133 7.21 -2.81 10.22
CA PRO A 133 6.12 -3.31 11.06
C PRO A 133 4.82 -2.47 10.94
N GLY A 134 4.82 -1.51 10.01
CA GLY A 134 3.83 -0.45 9.91
C GLY A 134 2.38 -0.93 9.87
N HIS A 135 2.07 -2.09 9.30
CA HIS A 135 0.69 -2.56 9.17
C HIS A 135 0.09 -2.97 10.52
N ALA A 136 0.82 -3.73 11.34
CA ALA A 136 0.38 -4.07 12.69
C ALA A 136 0.31 -2.86 13.61
N VAL A 137 1.30 -1.96 13.53
CA VAL A 137 1.29 -0.73 14.31
C VAL A 137 0.11 0.15 13.90
N LYS A 138 -0.13 0.34 12.60
CA LYS A 138 -1.29 1.08 12.08
C LYS A 138 -2.59 0.40 12.52
N LEU A 139 -2.68 -0.93 12.44
CA LEU A 139 -3.85 -1.67 12.86
C LEU A 139 -4.13 -1.50 14.36
N ALA A 140 -3.10 -1.61 15.20
CA ALA A 140 -3.22 -1.40 16.64
C ALA A 140 -3.65 0.04 16.98
N HIS A 141 -3.08 1.05 16.33
CA HIS A 141 -3.50 2.44 16.51
C HIS A 141 -4.93 2.68 16.00
N ARG A 142 -5.34 2.01 14.92
CA ARG A 142 -6.72 2.05 14.43
C ARG A 142 -7.67 1.42 15.42
N MET A 143 -7.33 0.25 15.98
CA MET A 143 -8.13 -0.40 17.03
C MET A 143 -8.19 0.47 18.29
N TYR A 144 -7.08 1.08 18.70
CA TYR A 144 -7.03 1.97 19.85
C TYR A 144 -7.95 3.20 19.70
N ARG A 145 -7.99 3.78 18.49
CA ARG A 145 -8.83 4.95 18.17
C ARG A 145 -10.28 4.57 17.83
N ALA A 146 -10.52 3.34 17.40
CA ALA A 146 -11.84 2.87 17.03
C ALA A 146 -12.79 2.85 18.25
N PRO A 147 -14.09 3.10 18.03
CA PRO A 147 -15.10 2.80 19.03
C PRO A 147 -14.97 1.35 19.50
N TYR A 148 -15.00 1.16 20.82
CA TYR A 148 -14.90 -0.15 21.45
C TYR A 148 -16.15 -0.41 22.27
N TYR A 149 -16.90 -1.43 21.88
CA TYR A 149 -18.12 -1.86 22.54
C TYR A 149 -17.84 -3.08 23.42
N VAL A 150 -18.06 -2.92 24.73
CA VAL A 150 -18.03 -4.04 25.67
C VAL A 150 -19.32 -4.84 25.50
N HIS A 151 -19.23 -6.06 24.99
CA HIS A 151 -20.40 -6.92 24.82
C HIS A 151 -21.12 -7.17 26.16
N PRO A 152 -22.46 -7.04 26.23
CA PRO A 152 -23.23 -7.23 27.46
C PRO A 152 -23.03 -8.61 28.09
N ALA A 153 -22.79 -9.63 27.27
CA ALA A 153 -22.50 -11.00 27.72
C ALA A 153 -21.25 -11.09 28.60
N LYS A 154 -20.29 -10.16 28.46
CA LYS A 154 -19.06 -10.12 29.25
C LYS A 154 -19.22 -9.35 30.56
N ALA A 155 -20.32 -8.60 30.75
CA ALA A 155 -20.51 -7.76 31.94
C ALA A 155 -20.42 -8.57 33.23
N ALA A 156 -21.09 -9.73 33.29
CA ALA A 156 -21.05 -10.61 34.46
C ALA A 156 -19.64 -11.15 34.78
N HIS A 157 -18.81 -11.39 33.75
CA HIS A 157 -17.43 -11.82 33.94
C HIS A 157 -16.53 -10.68 34.41
N ILE A 158 -16.74 -9.48 33.89
CA ILE A 158 -16.03 -8.26 34.32
C ILE A 158 -16.36 -7.96 35.79
N GLU A 159 -17.63 -8.09 36.19
CA GLU A 159 -18.04 -7.95 37.60
C GLU A 159 -17.41 -9.01 38.50
N TRP A 160 -17.29 -10.26 38.02
CA TRP A 160 -16.62 -11.32 38.76
C TRP A 160 -15.12 -11.02 38.95
N GLU A 161 -14.42 -10.63 37.89
CA GLU A 161 -13.01 -10.22 37.97
C GLU A 161 -12.84 -9.00 38.90
N ALA A 162 -13.77 -8.04 38.86
CA ALA A 162 -13.73 -6.87 39.75
C ALA A 162 -13.81 -7.27 41.22
N ARG A 163 -14.67 -8.24 41.57
CA ARG A 163 -14.73 -8.81 42.93
C ARG A 163 -13.42 -9.49 43.32
N THR A 164 -12.80 -10.24 42.40
CA THR A 164 -11.51 -10.90 42.65
C THR A 164 -10.41 -9.88 42.98
N TYR A 165 -10.38 -8.72 42.32
CA TYR A 165 -9.43 -7.63 42.62
C TYR A 165 -9.90 -6.67 43.72
N ASN A 166 -11.06 -6.91 44.35
CA ASN A 166 -11.70 -6.03 45.32
C ASN A 166 -11.92 -4.59 44.80
N ILE A 167 -12.39 -4.46 43.55
CA ILE A 167 -12.78 -3.20 42.92
C ILE A 167 -14.30 -3.05 43.02
N GLU A 168 -14.74 -1.99 43.68
CA GLU A 168 -16.17 -1.63 43.73
C GLU A 168 -16.54 -0.83 42.49
N LEU A 169 -17.25 -1.48 41.57
CA LEU A 169 -17.69 -0.85 40.33
C LEU A 169 -18.99 -0.05 40.56
N PRO A 170 -19.06 1.23 40.13
CA PRO A 170 -20.31 1.97 40.16
C PRO A 170 -21.35 1.39 39.20
N GLU A 171 -22.65 1.47 39.52
CA GLU A 171 -23.75 0.85 38.73
C GLU A 171 -23.76 1.19 37.23
N ARG A 172 -23.18 2.35 36.85
CA ARG A 172 -23.11 2.83 35.45
C ARG A 172 -21.68 2.90 34.91
N PHE A 173 -20.77 2.08 35.41
CA PHE A 173 -19.35 2.11 35.01
C PHE A 173 -19.11 1.94 33.50
N LEU A 174 -20.03 1.31 32.76
CA LEU A 174 -19.93 1.16 31.30
C LEU A 174 -20.35 2.40 30.49
N LYS A 175 -21.03 3.37 31.11
CA LYS A 175 -21.52 4.59 30.43
C LYS A 175 -20.60 5.80 30.65
N ASP A 176 -19.79 5.78 31.70
CA ASP A 176 -18.89 6.90 32.03
C ASP A 176 -17.51 6.72 31.39
N HIS A 177 -17.36 7.19 30.14
CA HIS A 177 -16.13 7.07 29.36
C HIS A 177 -14.90 7.75 30.00
N GLY A 178 -15.12 8.67 30.95
CA GLY A 178 -14.05 9.40 31.64
C GLY A 178 -13.54 8.73 32.91
N ALA A 179 -14.24 7.71 33.43
CA ALA A 179 -13.91 7.08 34.70
C ALA A 179 -12.81 6.00 34.57
N PRO A 180 -11.91 5.87 35.56
CA PRO A 180 -10.93 4.77 35.63
C PRO A 180 -11.58 3.37 35.55
N ALA A 181 -12.76 3.19 36.13
CA ALA A 181 -13.51 1.93 36.04
C ALA A 181 -13.88 1.55 34.61
N TYR A 182 -14.24 2.51 33.75
CA TYR A 182 -14.53 2.23 32.35
C TYR A 182 -13.28 1.80 31.59
N ALA A 183 -12.16 2.50 31.79
CA ALA A 183 -10.89 2.13 31.18
C ALA A 183 -10.44 0.72 31.62
N TRP A 184 -10.60 0.40 32.90
CA TRP A 184 -10.35 -0.95 33.43
C TRP A 184 -11.28 -2.00 32.84
N ALA A 185 -12.57 -1.73 32.74
CA ALA A 185 -13.55 -2.66 32.17
C ALA A 185 -13.26 -2.96 30.69
N ARG A 186 -12.87 -1.96 29.89
CA ARG A 186 -12.42 -2.16 28.51
C ARG A 186 -11.20 -3.07 28.42
N LEU A 187 -10.22 -2.81 29.29
CA LEU A 187 -8.98 -3.58 29.36
C LEU A 187 -9.27 -5.04 29.75
N CYS A 188 -10.10 -5.24 30.78
CA CYS A 188 -10.56 -6.55 31.24
C CYS A 188 -11.31 -7.29 30.13
N SER A 189 -12.23 -6.62 29.43
CA SER A 189 -13.00 -7.22 28.34
C SER A 189 -12.10 -7.73 27.21
N LEU A 190 -11.13 -6.92 26.77
CA LEU A 190 -10.19 -7.32 25.73
C LEU A 190 -9.24 -8.43 26.21
N LEU A 191 -8.84 -8.41 27.48
CA LEU A 191 -8.02 -9.46 28.08
C LEU A 191 -8.76 -10.79 28.17
N LEU A 192 -10.06 -10.78 28.48
CA LEU A 192 -10.91 -11.97 28.45
C LEU A 192 -10.96 -12.58 27.04
N ASP A 193 -11.02 -11.77 25.99
CA ASP A 193 -10.95 -12.28 24.62
C ASP A 193 -9.58 -12.89 24.29
N VAL A 194 -8.50 -12.26 24.74
CA VAL A 194 -7.14 -12.79 24.56
C VAL A 194 -6.98 -14.13 25.29
N ARG A 195 -7.48 -14.24 26.52
CA ARG A 195 -7.52 -15.51 27.27
C ARG A 195 -8.38 -16.54 26.55
N GLN A 196 -9.56 -16.15 26.08
CA GLN A 196 -10.41 -17.03 25.29
C GLN A 196 -9.69 -17.54 24.04
N TRP A 197 -8.94 -16.70 23.32
CA TRP A 197 -8.15 -17.14 22.17
C TRP A 197 -6.93 -18.00 22.54
N HIS A 198 -6.39 -17.81 23.74
CA HIS A 198 -5.31 -18.64 24.28
C HIS A 198 -5.81 -20.05 24.66
N ASP A 199 -6.98 -20.11 25.29
CA ASP A 199 -7.60 -21.34 25.81
C ASP A 199 -8.51 -22.05 24.78
N ALA A 200 -8.92 -21.35 23.72
CA ALA A 200 -9.78 -21.90 22.69
C ALA A 200 -9.12 -23.04 21.93
N HIS A 201 -9.97 -23.94 21.43
CA HIS A 201 -9.55 -25.07 20.59
C HIS A 201 -9.05 -24.66 19.19
N ASP A 202 -9.02 -23.35 18.86
CA ASP A 202 -8.41 -22.91 17.59
C ASP A 202 -6.88 -22.93 17.72
N TYR A 203 -6.32 -24.07 17.31
CA TYR A 203 -4.88 -24.35 17.27
C TYR A 203 -4.02 -23.22 16.68
N ARG A 204 -4.60 -22.38 15.79
CA ARG A 204 -3.87 -21.29 15.14
C ARG A 204 -3.52 -20.15 16.10
N TYR A 205 -4.47 -19.69 16.91
CA TYR A 205 -4.23 -18.64 17.91
C TYR A 205 -3.35 -19.16 19.05
N GLN A 206 -3.58 -20.39 19.48
CA GLN A 206 -2.76 -21.05 20.49
C GLN A 206 -1.27 -21.08 20.12
N ARG A 207 -0.95 -21.42 18.86
CA ARG A 207 0.44 -21.42 18.37
C ARG A 207 1.07 -20.04 18.42
N PHE A 208 0.33 -18.99 18.05
CA PHE A 208 0.80 -17.61 18.11
C PHE A 208 1.12 -17.22 19.56
N PHE A 209 0.18 -17.44 20.49
CA PHE A 209 0.36 -17.07 21.89
C PHE A 209 1.48 -17.87 22.57
N LYS A 210 1.62 -19.17 22.27
CA LYS A 210 2.74 -19.98 22.76
C LYS A 210 4.11 -19.43 22.34
N SER A 211 4.20 -18.79 21.16
CA SER A 211 5.45 -18.16 20.71
C SER A 211 5.78 -16.83 21.39
N ARG A 212 4.83 -16.25 22.12
CA ARG A 212 4.92 -14.94 22.78
C ARG A 212 4.45 -15.01 24.24
N GLU A 213 4.63 -16.14 24.89
CA GLU A 213 4.16 -16.40 26.25
C GLU A 213 4.67 -15.34 27.24
N SER A 214 5.95 -14.95 27.14
CA SER A 214 6.53 -13.89 27.97
C SER A 214 5.84 -12.52 27.80
N GLU A 215 5.44 -12.15 26.57
CA GLU A 215 4.74 -10.88 26.31
C GLU A 215 3.33 -10.89 26.93
N ILE A 216 2.68 -12.05 26.95
CA ILE A 216 1.36 -12.22 27.58
C ILE A 216 1.49 -12.17 29.11
N GLU A 217 2.47 -12.87 29.67
CA GLU A 217 2.75 -12.85 31.11
C GLU A 217 3.03 -11.43 31.61
N GLU A 218 3.87 -10.67 30.89
CA GLU A 218 4.12 -9.26 31.18
C GLU A 218 2.84 -8.42 31.17
N LEU A 219 1.94 -8.66 30.21
CA LEU A 219 0.65 -7.96 30.14
C LEU A 219 -0.31 -8.37 31.26
N LEU A 220 -0.32 -9.65 31.66
CA LEU A 220 -1.12 -10.14 32.78
C LEU A 220 -0.64 -9.56 34.11
N VAL A 221 0.67 -9.53 34.34
CA VAL A 221 1.28 -8.90 35.52
C VAL A 221 1.01 -7.39 35.52
N GLY A 222 1.13 -6.74 34.36
CA GLY A 222 0.78 -5.33 34.18
C GLY A 222 -0.69 -5.04 34.50
N PHE A 223 -1.61 -5.89 34.03
CA PHE A 223 -3.04 -5.79 34.31
C PHE A 223 -3.35 -5.99 35.80
N ALA A 224 -2.75 -6.98 36.46
CA ALA A 224 -2.94 -7.22 37.89
C ALA A 224 -2.44 -6.03 38.73
N THR A 225 -1.29 -5.46 38.36
CA THR A 225 -0.72 -4.26 39.00
C THR A 225 -1.62 -3.03 38.79
N TYR A 226 -2.17 -2.87 37.59
CA TYR A 226 -3.13 -1.80 37.30
C TYR A 226 -4.44 -1.97 38.09
N SER A 227 -4.95 -3.20 38.16
CA SER A 227 -6.18 -3.54 38.90
C SER A 227 -6.04 -3.26 40.40
N SER A 228 -4.90 -3.60 41.01
CA SER A 228 -4.65 -3.32 42.43
C SER A 228 -4.57 -1.82 42.73
N ARG A 229 -4.00 -1.03 41.81
CA ARG A 229 -3.97 0.44 41.92
C ARG A 229 -5.36 1.06 41.79
N ILE A 230 -6.22 0.52 40.92
CA ILE A 230 -7.62 0.94 40.81
C ILE A 230 -8.42 0.59 42.07
N ALA A 231 -8.24 -0.62 42.61
CA ALA A 231 -8.87 -1.01 43.87
C ALA A 231 -8.46 -0.06 45.01
N ALA A 232 -7.17 0.28 45.11
CA ALA A 232 -6.68 1.25 46.08
C ALA A 232 -7.27 2.65 45.87
N TYR A 233 -7.47 3.09 44.62
CA TYR A 233 -8.11 4.36 44.29
C TYR A 233 -9.58 4.41 44.75
N TYR A 234 -10.38 3.40 44.43
CA TYR A 234 -11.80 3.38 44.82
C TYR A 234 -11.99 3.25 46.34
N ARG A 235 -11.15 2.46 47.03
CA ARG A 235 -11.14 2.43 48.51
C ARG A 235 -10.81 3.80 49.13
N ARG A 236 -9.89 4.54 48.53
CA ARG A 236 -9.56 5.91 49.00
C ARG A 236 -10.70 6.89 48.72
N LEU A 237 -11.39 6.74 47.59
CA LEU A 237 -12.53 7.56 47.22
C LEU A 237 -13.68 7.41 48.23
N GLU A 238 -13.95 6.18 48.66
CA GLU A 238 -14.99 5.88 49.65
C GLU A 238 -14.68 6.46 51.04
N ASN A 239 -13.40 6.43 51.45
CA ASN A 239 -12.95 6.92 52.76
C ASN A 239 -12.75 8.45 52.82
N ALA A 240 -12.60 9.13 51.67
CA ALA A 240 -12.30 10.55 51.61
C ALA A 240 -13.58 11.41 51.60
N ALA A 241 -14.07 11.78 52.79
CA ALA A 241 -15.12 12.78 52.93
C ALA A 241 -14.61 14.19 52.54
N SER A 242 -14.96 14.61 51.32
CA SER A 242 -15.17 15.99 50.84
C SER A 242 -14.02 17.01 50.65
N THR A 243 -12.73 16.74 50.91
CA THR A 243 -11.71 17.84 50.86
C THR A 243 -10.45 17.68 49.98
N THR A 244 -10.32 16.67 49.11
CA THR A 244 -9.12 16.48 48.27
C THR A 244 -9.43 16.23 46.78
N SER A 245 -10.07 17.19 46.10
CA SER A 245 -10.49 17.01 44.69
C SER A 245 -9.32 17.02 43.70
N GLU A 246 -8.27 17.82 43.93
CA GLU A 246 -7.16 17.96 42.97
C GLU A 246 -6.26 16.72 42.94
N LEU A 247 -5.86 16.21 44.11
CA LEU A 247 -5.01 15.01 44.20
C LEU A 247 -5.75 13.75 43.71
N GLN A 248 -7.06 13.65 43.94
CA GLN A 248 -7.89 12.58 43.37
C GLN A 248 -7.96 12.66 41.85
N ARG A 249 -8.08 13.87 41.30
CA ARG A 249 -8.07 14.10 39.85
C ARG A 249 -6.73 13.71 39.23
N GLU A 250 -5.61 14.12 39.82
CA GLU A 250 -4.26 13.77 39.34
C GLU A 250 -4.03 12.24 39.38
N MET A 251 -4.48 11.57 40.45
CA MET A 251 -4.44 10.11 40.55
C MET A 251 -5.31 9.43 39.48
N ALA A 252 -6.53 9.94 39.24
CA ALA A 252 -7.41 9.41 38.22
C ALA A 252 -6.83 9.61 36.81
N GLU A 253 -6.24 10.78 36.52
CA GLU A 253 -5.55 11.06 35.25
C GLU A 253 -4.36 10.12 35.04
N THR A 254 -3.55 9.89 36.08
CA THR A 254 -2.42 8.93 36.03
C THR A 254 -2.90 7.51 35.74
N LEU A 255 -3.96 7.05 36.42
CA LEU A 255 -4.55 5.74 36.17
C LEU A 255 -5.10 5.64 34.74
N MET A 256 -5.74 6.70 34.23
CA MET A 256 -6.23 6.72 32.85
C MET A 256 -5.10 6.63 31.83
N ILE A 257 -3.96 7.27 32.08
CA ILE A 257 -2.76 7.16 31.24
C ILE A 257 -2.21 5.73 31.27
N ASP A 258 -2.04 5.14 32.45
CA ASP A 258 -1.55 3.77 32.60
C ASP A 258 -2.48 2.74 31.94
N GLY A 259 -3.79 2.94 32.09
CA GLY A 259 -4.82 2.12 31.45
C GLY A 259 -4.78 2.21 29.93
N ARG A 260 -4.59 3.42 29.38
CA ARG A 260 -4.43 3.66 27.93
C ARG A 260 -3.17 2.98 27.38
N ASP A 261 -2.06 3.06 28.11
CA ASP A 261 -0.80 2.44 27.70
C ASP A 261 -0.91 0.91 27.69
N LEU A 262 -1.50 0.31 28.71
CA LEU A 262 -1.79 -1.13 28.74
C LEU A 262 -2.76 -1.54 27.64
N PHE A 263 -3.82 -0.74 27.41
CA PHE A 263 -4.79 -1.00 26.34
C PHE A 263 -4.13 -0.97 24.97
N MET A 264 -3.24 0.00 24.71
CA MET A 264 -2.46 0.06 23.47
C MET A 264 -1.55 -1.17 23.30
N LYS A 265 -0.90 -1.65 24.36
CA LYS A 265 -0.08 -2.87 24.27
C LYS A 265 -0.94 -4.10 23.94
N LEU A 266 -2.14 -4.23 24.52
CA LEU A 266 -3.08 -5.29 24.16
C LEU A 266 -3.60 -5.16 22.73
N CYS A 267 -3.91 -3.94 22.25
CA CYS A 267 -4.24 -3.68 20.85
C CYS A 267 -3.10 -4.10 19.90
N ARG A 268 -1.84 -3.91 20.29
CA ARG A 268 -0.67 -4.37 19.51
C ARG A 268 -0.57 -5.89 19.47
N LEU A 269 -0.73 -6.56 20.61
CA LEU A 269 -0.71 -8.02 20.68
C LEU A 269 -1.84 -8.64 19.83
N THR A 270 -3.06 -8.14 19.99
CA THR A 270 -4.23 -8.61 19.23
C THR A 270 -4.11 -8.31 17.73
N ALA A 271 -3.59 -7.14 17.35
CA ALA A 271 -3.30 -6.82 15.95
C ALA A 271 -2.27 -7.81 15.35
N HIS A 272 -1.21 -8.16 16.08
CA HIS A 272 -0.24 -9.18 15.65
C HIS A 272 -0.90 -10.56 15.52
N ALA A 273 -1.72 -10.97 16.49
CA ALA A 273 -2.41 -12.25 16.46
C ALA A 273 -3.33 -12.36 15.23
N VAL A 274 -4.18 -11.35 15.01
CA VAL A 274 -5.10 -11.30 13.86
C VAL A 274 -4.35 -11.30 12.53
N LEU A 275 -3.22 -10.60 12.42
CA LEU A 275 -2.45 -10.54 11.17
C LEU A 275 -1.71 -11.84 10.84
N ASP A 276 -1.20 -12.55 11.86
CA ASP A 276 -0.50 -13.83 11.66
C ASP A 276 -1.48 -14.99 11.39
N VAL A 277 -2.62 -15.01 12.09
CA VAL A 277 -3.60 -16.10 12.01
C VAL A 277 -4.55 -15.94 10.83
N GLU A 278 -5.10 -14.74 10.61
CA GLU A 278 -6.16 -14.53 9.62
C GLU A 278 -5.62 -14.15 8.24
N ARG A 279 -5.85 -15.05 7.28
CA ARG A 279 -5.34 -14.91 5.90
C ARG A 279 -6.14 -13.90 5.08
N SER A 280 -7.46 -13.92 5.22
CA SER A 280 -8.35 -13.08 4.42
C SER A 280 -8.66 -11.77 5.13
N ARG A 281 -8.94 -10.74 4.33
CA ARG A 281 -9.32 -9.43 4.87
C ARG A 281 -10.65 -9.46 5.61
N THR A 282 -11.62 -10.22 5.09
CA THR A 282 -12.94 -10.37 5.72
C THR A 282 -12.82 -11.11 7.05
N ALA A 283 -11.97 -12.13 7.15
CA ALA A 283 -11.71 -12.81 8.42
C ALA A 283 -11.02 -11.89 9.43
N ARG A 284 -10.02 -11.09 9.00
CA ARG A 284 -9.41 -10.07 9.88
C ARG A 284 -10.43 -9.06 10.41
N TYR A 285 -11.30 -8.57 9.53
CA TYR A 285 -12.35 -7.62 9.92
C TYR A 285 -13.30 -8.26 10.95
N ARG A 286 -13.79 -9.47 10.66
CA ARG A 286 -14.65 -10.22 11.58
C ARG A 286 -13.98 -10.52 12.91
N ALA A 287 -12.69 -10.85 12.92
CA ALA A 287 -11.94 -11.10 14.15
C ALA A 287 -11.86 -9.83 15.01
N ILE A 288 -11.55 -8.68 14.40
CA ILE A 288 -11.49 -7.39 15.11
C ILE A 288 -12.89 -6.95 15.58
N GLU A 289 -13.92 -7.16 14.75
CA GLU A 289 -15.31 -6.92 15.10
C GLU A 289 -15.78 -7.81 16.26
N SER A 290 -15.37 -9.08 16.28
CA SER A 290 -15.70 -10.01 17.37
C SER A 290 -15.02 -9.65 18.70
N LEU A 291 -13.91 -8.90 18.67
CA LEU A 291 -13.31 -8.32 19.86
C LEU A 291 -14.10 -7.12 20.41
N GLY A 292 -15.07 -6.59 19.66
CA GLY A 292 -15.87 -5.43 20.01
C GLY A 292 -15.39 -4.11 19.41
N PHE A 293 -14.43 -4.13 18.47
CA PHE A 293 -13.99 -2.90 17.77
C PHE A 293 -14.78 -2.67 16.49
N GLU A 294 -15.11 -1.42 16.18
CA GLU A 294 -15.62 -1.01 14.87
C GLU A 294 -14.46 -0.60 13.95
N PRO A 295 -13.99 -1.46 13.02
CA PRO A 295 -12.74 -1.20 12.31
C PRO A 295 -12.93 -0.14 11.23
N ALA A 296 -12.24 1.00 11.37
CA ALA A 296 -12.19 2.00 10.32
C ALA A 296 -11.59 1.42 9.03
N ARG A 297 -12.37 1.44 7.94
CA ARG A 297 -11.98 0.87 6.63
C ARG A 297 -11.00 1.78 5.88
N TYR A 298 -9.72 1.74 6.27
CA TYR A 298 -8.66 2.45 5.52
C TYR A 298 -7.73 1.48 4.80
N ASP A 299 -7.74 1.55 3.47
CA ASP A 299 -6.80 0.83 2.62
C ASP A 299 -5.62 1.73 2.21
N SER A 300 -4.52 1.08 1.82
CA SER A 300 -3.40 1.74 1.16
C SER A 300 -3.81 2.16 -0.26
N ASP A 301 -3.47 3.39 -0.66
CA ASP A 301 -3.65 3.91 -2.02
C ASP A 301 -2.86 3.15 -3.09
N ALA A 302 -1.74 2.55 -2.70
CA ALA A 302 -0.85 1.86 -3.64
C ALA A 302 -1.42 0.50 -4.07
N LEU A 303 -1.01 0.04 -5.27
CA LEU A 303 -1.20 -1.35 -5.66
C LEU A 303 -0.52 -2.26 -4.63
N SER A 304 -1.27 -3.23 -4.14
CA SER A 304 -0.69 -4.24 -3.26
C SER A 304 0.29 -5.12 -4.04
N ALA A 305 1.35 -5.59 -3.38
CA ALA A 305 2.28 -6.56 -3.97
C ALA A 305 1.56 -7.83 -4.48
N VAL A 306 0.44 -8.19 -3.86
CA VAL A 306 -0.42 -9.31 -4.29
C VAL A 306 -1.06 -9.03 -5.64
N GLN A 307 -1.58 -7.82 -5.87
CA GLN A 307 -2.15 -7.42 -7.16
C GLN A 307 -1.08 -7.45 -8.28
N LEU A 308 0.13 -6.97 -8.00
CA LEU A 308 1.25 -7.03 -8.96
C LEU A 308 1.67 -8.47 -9.28
N LEU A 309 1.72 -9.35 -8.27
CA LEU A 309 2.01 -10.76 -8.47
C LEU A 309 0.90 -11.45 -9.28
N GLN A 310 -0.37 -11.17 -8.96
CA GLN A 310 -1.52 -11.68 -9.72
C GLN A 310 -1.45 -11.28 -11.19
N LEU A 311 -1.15 -10.01 -11.47
CA LEU A 311 -0.94 -9.52 -12.83
C LEU A 311 0.19 -10.29 -13.54
N SER A 312 1.34 -10.43 -12.87
CA SER A 312 2.51 -11.11 -13.44
C SER A 312 2.21 -12.57 -13.76
N ILE A 313 1.48 -13.28 -12.89
CA ILE A 313 1.03 -14.66 -13.11
C ILE A 313 0.06 -14.74 -14.30
N LEU A 314 -0.89 -13.80 -14.43
CA LEU A 314 -1.83 -13.78 -15.56
C LEU A 314 -1.11 -13.56 -16.90
N ILE A 315 -0.14 -12.64 -16.94
CA ILE A 315 0.67 -12.39 -18.13
C ILE A 315 1.52 -13.64 -18.43
N LEU A 316 2.15 -14.25 -17.43
CA LEU A 316 2.90 -15.51 -17.60
C LEU A 316 2.03 -16.60 -18.24
N LEU A 317 0.85 -16.86 -17.67
CA LEU A 317 -0.08 -17.87 -18.19
C LEU A 317 -0.50 -17.55 -19.62
N LEU A 318 -0.80 -16.28 -19.93
CA LEU A 318 -1.14 -15.85 -21.29
C LEU A 318 -0.02 -16.18 -22.29
N PHE A 319 1.23 -15.81 -21.98
CA PHE A 319 2.37 -16.06 -22.86
C PHE A 319 2.66 -17.55 -23.03
N VAL A 320 2.56 -18.34 -21.96
CA VAL A 320 2.69 -19.80 -22.04
C VAL A 320 1.58 -20.37 -22.92
N SER A 321 0.32 -20.02 -22.70
CA SER A 321 -0.81 -20.54 -23.48
C SER A 321 -0.70 -20.21 -24.97
N ILE A 322 -0.41 -18.96 -25.32
CA ILE A 322 -0.29 -18.55 -26.73
C ILE A 322 0.90 -19.25 -27.39
N SER A 323 2.02 -19.37 -26.69
CA SER A 323 3.21 -20.04 -27.23
C SER A 323 2.98 -21.53 -27.42
N THR A 324 2.35 -22.22 -26.46
CA THR A 324 2.01 -23.65 -26.60
C THR A 324 1.09 -23.90 -27.80
N VAL A 325 0.08 -23.05 -28.02
CA VAL A 325 -0.81 -23.14 -29.19
C VAL A 325 -0.05 -22.97 -30.51
N ARG A 326 0.98 -22.11 -30.55
CA ARG A 326 1.82 -21.93 -31.74
C ARG A 326 2.59 -23.21 -32.10
N TYR A 327 3.13 -23.91 -31.11
CA TYR A 327 4.02 -25.05 -31.33
C TYR A 327 3.29 -26.40 -31.41
N LEU A 328 2.02 -26.47 -30.98
CA LEU A 328 1.21 -27.69 -31.04
C LEU A 328 1.10 -28.30 -32.46
N PRO A 329 0.88 -27.52 -33.55
CA PRO A 329 0.75 -28.08 -34.90
C PRO A 329 2.06 -28.63 -35.46
N SER A 330 3.21 -28.19 -34.95
CA SER A 330 4.52 -28.64 -35.40
C SER A 330 4.90 -30.02 -34.89
N GLY A 331 4.16 -30.61 -33.93
CA GLY A 331 4.43 -31.94 -33.38
C GLY A 331 5.68 -32.05 -32.48
N ASP A 332 6.61 -31.10 -32.57
CA ASP A 332 7.91 -31.12 -31.90
C ASP A 332 7.91 -30.40 -30.53
N LEU A 333 7.13 -30.90 -29.57
CA LEU A 333 7.22 -30.45 -28.17
C LEU A 333 8.44 -31.08 -27.47
N SER A 334 9.64 -30.68 -27.88
CA SER A 334 10.86 -31.05 -27.17
C SER A 334 10.93 -30.36 -25.80
N PHE A 335 11.57 -31.00 -24.81
CA PHE A 335 11.80 -30.39 -23.49
C PHE A 335 12.55 -29.05 -23.57
N ALA A 336 13.47 -28.92 -24.53
CA ALA A 336 14.20 -27.68 -24.77
C ALA A 336 13.26 -26.54 -25.20
N LEU A 337 12.31 -26.83 -26.09
CA LEU A 337 11.31 -25.87 -26.54
C LEU A 337 10.38 -25.44 -25.41
N ILE A 338 9.95 -26.37 -24.55
CA ILE A 338 9.14 -26.06 -23.37
C ILE A 338 9.90 -25.14 -22.42
N GLY A 339 11.19 -25.41 -22.18
CA GLY A 339 12.06 -24.55 -21.37
C GLY A 339 12.17 -23.14 -21.94
N GLU A 340 12.32 -23.02 -23.26
CA GLU A 340 12.37 -21.73 -23.96
C GLU A 340 11.05 -20.94 -23.85
N ILE A 341 9.91 -21.61 -24.04
CA ILE A 341 8.59 -21.00 -23.88
C ILE A 341 8.41 -20.46 -22.46
N ILE A 342 8.73 -21.26 -21.44
CA ILE A 342 8.59 -20.85 -20.04
C ILE A 342 9.52 -19.68 -19.74
N PHE A 343 10.77 -19.73 -20.21
CA PHE A 343 11.73 -18.65 -20.01
C PHE A 343 11.25 -17.33 -20.63
N PHE A 344 10.79 -17.35 -21.89
CA PHE A 344 10.27 -16.16 -22.55
C PHE A 344 9.00 -15.63 -21.87
N ALA A 345 8.10 -16.52 -21.46
CA ALA A 345 6.92 -16.11 -20.72
C ALA A 345 7.28 -15.45 -19.38
N LEU A 346 8.27 -15.99 -18.65
CA LEU A 346 8.77 -15.41 -17.40
C LEU A 346 9.40 -14.04 -17.64
N LEU A 347 10.24 -13.93 -18.67
CA LEU A 347 10.88 -12.68 -19.08
C LEU A 347 9.82 -11.60 -19.38
N MET A 348 8.80 -11.93 -20.17
CA MET A 348 7.73 -11.00 -20.54
C MET A 348 6.84 -10.64 -19.35
N ALA A 349 6.51 -11.61 -18.49
CA ALA A 349 5.74 -11.38 -17.27
C ALA A 349 6.46 -10.43 -16.30
N ALA A 350 7.75 -10.67 -16.04
CA ALA A 350 8.56 -9.80 -15.20
C ALA A 350 8.68 -8.39 -15.80
N ASN A 351 8.93 -8.31 -17.10
CA ASN A 351 9.08 -7.05 -17.81
C ASN A 351 7.78 -6.20 -17.79
N TYR A 352 6.64 -6.81 -18.12
CA TYR A 352 5.36 -6.11 -18.17
C TYR A 352 4.82 -5.79 -16.78
N GLY A 353 5.00 -6.69 -15.81
CA GLY A 353 4.64 -6.45 -14.41
C GLY A 353 5.42 -5.26 -13.82
N LEU A 354 6.72 -5.18 -14.09
CA LEU A 354 7.55 -4.05 -13.66
C LEU A 354 7.20 -2.76 -14.37
N SER A 355 6.93 -2.81 -15.68
CA SER A 355 6.51 -1.63 -16.45
C SER A 355 5.18 -1.07 -15.94
N ALA A 356 4.23 -1.95 -15.63
CA ALA A 356 2.98 -1.58 -15.00
C ALA A 356 3.18 -0.91 -13.62
N PHE A 357 4.08 -1.44 -12.80
CA PHE A 357 4.44 -0.84 -11.52
C PHE A 357 5.08 0.54 -11.71
N ALA A 358 6.02 0.67 -12.63
CA ALA A 358 6.67 1.93 -12.98
C ALA A 358 5.68 2.98 -13.52
N GLY A 359 4.57 2.55 -14.13
CA GLY A 359 3.46 3.44 -14.53
C GLY A 359 2.74 4.10 -13.35
N ILE A 360 2.67 3.42 -12.20
CA ILE A 360 1.92 3.88 -11.01
C ILE A 360 2.82 4.50 -9.96
N TYR A 361 4.04 3.98 -9.79
CA TYR A 361 4.94 4.39 -8.71
C TYR A 361 5.18 5.92 -8.68
N PRO A 362 5.53 6.58 -9.80
CA PRO A 362 5.65 8.04 -9.88
C PRO A 362 4.44 8.80 -9.37
N LYS A 363 3.22 8.36 -9.69
CA LYS A 363 1.98 9.02 -9.25
C LYS A 363 1.79 9.02 -7.73
N SER A 364 2.34 8.01 -7.06
CA SER A 364 2.22 7.89 -5.61
C SER A 364 3.29 8.69 -4.85
N ARG A 365 4.42 9.00 -5.51
CA ARG A 365 5.60 9.61 -4.87
C ARG A 365 5.92 11.02 -5.34
N TRP A 366 5.56 11.37 -6.58
CA TRP A 366 5.96 12.63 -7.20
C TRP A 366 4.72 13.49 -7.48
N GLN A 367 4.68 14.67 -6.88
CA GLN A 367 3.57 15.62 -7.06
C GLN A 367 3.36 15.99 -8.53
N PHE A 368 4.45 16.17 -9.29
CA PHE A 368 4.36 16.51 -10.72
C PHE A 368 3.80 15.39 -11.61
N ALA A 369 3.77 14.15 -11.13
CA ALA A 369 3.23 13.00 -11.85
C ALA A 369 1.76 12.71 -11.50
N ASP A 370 1.19 13.50 -10.59
CA ASP A 370 -0.16 13.33 -10.08
C ASP A 370 -1.11 14.39 -10.65
N ILE A 371 -2.19 13.94 -11.29
CA ILE A 371 -3.23 14.82 -11.86
C ILE A 371 -3.95 15.63 -10.79
N GLU A 372 -4.14 15.10 -9.59
CA GLU A 372 -4.83 15.82 -8.50
C GLU A 372 -3.98 16.98 -7.99
N ALA A 373 -2.65 16.86 -8.02
CA ALA A 373 -1.75 17.92 -7.57
C ALA A 373 -1.55 19.00 -8.64
N THR A 374 -1.52 18.60 -9.92
CA THR A 374 -1.25 19.52 -11.04
C THR A 374 -2.52 20.11 -11.66
N ARG A 375 -3.71 19.53 -11.42
CA ARG A 375 -5.01 19.87 -12.04
C ARG A 375 -5.05 19.74 -13.57
N HIS A 376 -3.92 19.45 -14.21
CA HIS A 376 -3.80 19.17 -15.64
C HIS A 376 -3.17 17.79 -15.84
N ARG A 377 -3.20 17.27 -17.07
CA ARG A 377 -2.57 15.97 -17.36
C ARG A 377 -1.04 16.07 -17.22
N PRO A 378 -0.39 15.28 -16.34
CA PRO A 378 1.05 15.33 -16.14
C PRO A 378 1.81 14.53 -17.21
N TRP A 379 1.86 15.03 -18.45
CA TRP A 379 2.54 14.36 -19.58
C TRP A 379 4.01 14.02 -19.27
N LEU A 380 4.73 14.94 -18.61
CA LEU A 380 6.10 14.71 -18.15
C LEU A 380 6.17 13.53 -17.17
N GLY A 381 5.21 13.47 -16.23
CA GLY A 381 5.09 12.36 -15.29
C GLY A 381 4.94 11.01 -16.00
N TYR A 382 4.09 10.94 -17.03
CA TYR A 382 3.90 9.71 -17.82
C TYR A 382 5.17 9.32 -18.59
N ALA A 383 5.87 10.30 -19.17
CA ALA A 383 7.14 10.06 -19.87
C ALA A 383 8.23 9.57 -18.92
N CYS A 384 8.35 10.17 -17.73
CA CYS A 384 9.28 9.72 -16.69
C CYS A 384 8.97 8.29 -16.22
N SER A 385 7.69 7.92 -16.06
CA SER A 385 7.29 6.54 -15.80
C SER A 385 7.75 5.58 -16.90
N GLY A 386 7.62 5.98 -18.16
CA GLY A 386 8.11 5.24 -19.33
C GLY A 386 9.63 5.02 -19.31
N VAL A 387 10.41 6.07 -19.06
CA VAL A 387 11.87 5.99 -18.98
C VAL A 387 12.31 5.10 -17.81
N LEU A 388 11.65 5.23 -16.66
CA LEU A 388 11.90 4.38 -15.50
C LEU A 388 11.63 2.91 -15.82
N ALA A 389 10.55 2.62 -16.55
CA ALA A 389 10.24 1.27 -17.01
C ALA A 389 11.32 0.73 -17.95
N VAL A 390 11.76 1.50 -18.95
CA VAL A 390 12.83 1.09 -19.87
C VAL A 390 14.11 0.73 -19.13
N ALA A 391 14.55 1.56 -18.19
CA ALA A 391 15.76 1.32 -17.41
C ALA A 391 15.63 0.02 -16.58
N ALA A 392 14.48 -0.17 -15.93
CA ALA A 392 14.25 -1.33 -15.07
C ALA A 392 14.05 -2.63 -15.89
N SER A 393 13.41 -2.52 -17.06
CA SER A 393 13.27 -3.58 -18.07
C SER A 393 14.61 -4.02 -18.64
N LEU A 394 15.47 -3.07 -19.02
CA LEU A 394 16.81 -3.35 -19.53
C LEU A 394 17.61 -4.15 -18.49
N PHE A 395 17.52 -3.76 -17.22
CA PHE A 395 18.15 -4.46 -16.12
C PHE A 395 17.66 -5.92 -16.00
N ILE A 396 16.34 -6.14 -15.95
CA ILE A 396 15.77 -7.49 -15.82
C ILE A 396 16.09 -8.36 -17.05
N ILE A 397 15.95 -7.81 -18.25
CA ILE A 397 16.21 -8.56 -19.49
C ILE A 397 17.67 -8.99 -19.55
N SER A 398 18.58 -8.09 -19.20
CA SER A 398 20.01 -8.39 -19.15
C SER A 398 20.29 -9.50 -18.15
N ALA A 399 19.79 -9.38 -16.92
CA ALA A 399 19.98 -10.38 -15.88
C ALA A 399 19.44 -11.77 -16.29
N LEU A 400 18.20 -11.85 -16.78
CA LEU A 400 17.58 -13.13 -17.12
C LEU A 400 18.21 -13.81 -18.34
N ARG A 401 18.54 -13.06 -19.41
CA ARG A 401 19.16 -13.64 -20.61
C ARG A 401 20.56 -14.13 -20.34
N LEU A 402 21.31 -13.37 -19.56
CA LEU A 402 22.66 -13.74 -19.18
C LEU A 402 22.66 -15.03 -18.38
N THR A 403 21.76 -15.14 -17.40
CA THR A 403 21.52 -16.39 -16.67
C THR A 403 21.27 -17.54 -17.62
N ARG A 404 20.37 -17.39 -18.60
CA ARG A 404 20.10 -18.43 -19.61
C ARG A 404 21.36 -18.82 -20.39
N TYR A 405 22.12 -17.87 -20.92
CA TYR A 405 23.31 -18.19 -21.72
C TYR A 405 24.40 -18.89 -20.90
N THR A 406 24.55 -18.53 -19.63
CA THR A 406 25.44 -19.26 -18.71
C THR A 406 24.96 -20.70 -18.47
N PHE A 407 23.64 -20.91 -18.32
CA PHE A 407 23.06 -22.26 -18.18
C PHE A 407 23.19 -23.11 -19.46
N GLU A 408 23.36 -22.50 -20.63
CA GLU A 408 23.61 -23.20 -21.89
C GLU A 408 25.06 -23.69 -22.03
N GLY A 409 25.96 -23.37 -21.07
CA GLY A 409 27.32 -23.92 -21.00
C GLY A 409 28.31 -23.34 -22.02
N ILE A 410 28.00 -22.16 -22.57
CA ILE A 410 28.76 -21.53 -23.67
C ILE A 410 30.06 -20.84 -23.18
N GLY A 411 30.33 -20.83 -21.87
CA GLY A 411 31.41 -20.05 -21.26
C GLY A 411 31.04 -18.56 -21.12
N HIS A 412 31.70 -17.88 -20.18
CA HIS A 412 31.28 -16.55 -19.70
C HIS A 412 31.43 -15.43 -20.72
N ASP A 413 32.60 -15.32 -21.36
CA ASP A 413 32.89 -14.26 -22.34
C ASP A 413 31.92 -14.35 -23.54
N GLN A 414 31.73 -15.57 -24.03
CA GLN A 414 30.80 -15.83 -25.11
C GLN A 414 29.33 -15.60 -24.70
N SER A 415 28.98 -15.82 -23.43
CA SER A 415 27.63 -15.52 -22.91
C SER A 415 27.36 -14.02 -22.86
N PHE A 416 28.36 -13.22 -22.49
CA PHE A 416 28.25 -11.76 -22.48
C PHE A 416 28.20 -11.18 -23.90
N ASP A 417 29.03 -11.67 -24.81
CA ASP A 417 28.97 -11.28 -26.22
C ASP A 417 27.61 -11.64 -26.83
N LYS A 418 27.11 -12.85 -26.55
CA LYS A 418 25.75 -13.26 -26.94
C LYS A 418 24.68 -12.36 -26.33
N LEU A 419 24.85 -11.89 -25.09
CA LEU A 419 23.94 -10.93 -24.48
C LEU A 419 23.99 -9.57 -25.19
N LEU A 420 25.17 -9.02 -25.45
CA LEU A 420 25.30 -7.73 -26.14
C LEU A 420 24.71 -7.79 -27.54
N ILE A 421 24.97 -8.88 -28.26
CA ILE A 421 24.32 -9.18 -29.54
C ILE A 421 22.82 -9.24 -29.31
N ALA A 422 22.32 -10.06 -28.38
CA ALA A 422 20.89 -10.17 -28.07
C ALA A 422 20.23 -8.81 -27.76
N LEU A 423 20.89 -7.94 -26.99
CA LEU A 423 20.41 -6.60 -26.65
C LEU A 423 20.40 -5.68 -27.87
N SER A 424 21.42 -5.73 -28.73
CA SER A 424 21.56 -4.85 -29.89
C SER A 424 20.45 -5.04 -30.93
N TRP A 425 19.88 -6.25 -31.07
CA TRP A 425 18.70 -6.45 -31.92
C TRP A 425 17.37 -6.40 -31.17
N SER A 426 17.35 -6.64 -29.85
CA SER A 426 16.10 -6.69 -29.09
C SER A 426 15.69 -5.40 -28.38
N TYR A 427 16.53 -4.35 -28.39
CA TYR A 427 16.18 -3.06 -27.80
C TYR A 427 14.83 -2.48 -28.26
N PRO A 428 14.30 -2.75 -29.48
CA PRO A 428 12.96 -2.26 -29.84
C PRO A 428 11.87 -2.77 -28.89
N TYR A 429 12.01 -3.96 -28.27
CA TYR A 429 11.06 -4.43 -27.26
C TYR A 429 10.98 -3.55 -26.00
N LEU A 430 12.01 -2.76 -25.70
CA LEU A 430 11.97 -1.80 -24.59
C LEU A 430 10.93 -0.71 -24.84
N PHE A 431 10.56 -0.45 -26.10
CA PHE A 431 9.47 0.45 -26.44
C PHE A 431 8.13 -0.04 -25.89
N SER A 432 7.89 -1.36 -25.89
CA SER A 432 6.69 -1.93 -25.26
C SER A 432 6.65 -1.66 -23.75
N SER A 433 7.78 -1.74 -23.05
CA SER A 433 7.88 -1.39 -21.63
C SER A 433 7.55 0.08 -21.37
N PHE A 434 8.10 0.97 -22.21
CA PHE A 434 7.77 2.41 -22.18
C PHE A 434 6.27 2.63 -22.38
N ALA A 435 5.70 2.03 -23.43
CA ALA A 435 4.29 2.15 -23.78
C ALA A 435 3.37 1.62 -22.67
N ILE A 436 3.76 0.56 -21.97
CA ILE A 436 3.01 0.03 -20.82
C ILE A 436 2.97 1.06 -19.69
N ALA A 437 4.13 1.52 -19.24
CA ALA A 437 4.19 2.44 -18.10
C ALA A 437 3.53 3.78 -18.42
N PHE A 438 3.74 4.30 -19.63
CA PHE A 438 3.07 5.51 -20.11
C PHE A 438 1.56 5.32 -20.20
N GLY A 439 1.11 4.24 -20.85
CA GLY A 439 -0.31 3.93 -21.05
C GLY A 439 -1.04 3.69 -19.74
N VAL A 440 -0.47 2.92 -18.83
CA VAL A 440 -1.00 2.72 -17.46
C VAL A 440 -1.06 4.04 -16.71
N GLY A 441 0.01 4.84 -16.76
CA GLY A 441 0.06 6.15 -16.12
C GLY A 441 -1.07 7.06 -16.64
N TRP A 442 -1.24 7.13 -17.95
CA TRP A 442 -2.29 7.93 -18.57
C TRP A 442 -3.70 7.40 -18.28
N LEU A 443 -3.92 6.09 -18.37
CA LEU A 443 -5.23 5.46 -18.12
C LEU A 443 -5.66 5.61 -16.67
N CYS A 444 -4.75 5.54 -15.71
CA CYS A 444 -5.09 5.75 -14.30
C CYS A 444 -5.73 7.13 -14.04
N ASP A 445 -5.38 8.16 -14.82
CA ASP A 445 -5.93 9.52 -14.68
C ASP A 445 -7.16 9.78 -15.57
N LEU A 446 -7.53 8.81 -16.39
CA LEU A 446 -8.68 8.89 -17.30
C LEU A 446 -9.99 8.65 -16.51
N GLY A 447 -10.47 9.67 -15.80
CA GLY A 447 -11.87 9.87 -15.36
C GLY A 447 -12.56 8.76 -14.53
N ASN A 448 -13.80 9.05 -14.11
CA ASN A 448 -14.55 8.42 -13.01
C ASN A 448 -14.38 6.91 -12.76
N ALA A 449 -14.16 6.60 -11.48
CA ALA A 449 -13.55 5.37 -10.97
C ALA A 449 -14.34 4.06 -11.12
N LEU A 450 -15.65 4.07 -11.44
CA LEU A 450 -16.52 2.94 -11.08
C LEU A 450 -17.48 2.40 -12.15
N ARG A 451 -17.45 2.90 -13.40
CA ARG A 451 -18.34 2.36 -14.45
C ARG A 451 -17.77 1.04 -15.02
N PRO A 452 -18.53 -0.08 -15.06
CA PRO A 452 -18.04 -1.34 -15.62
C PRO A 452 -17.68 -1.23 -17.11
N ARG A 453 -18.38 -0.36 -17.85
CA ARG A 453 -18.05 -0.01 -19.24
C ARG A 453 -16.66 0.63 -19.37
N ARG A 454 -16.21 1.37 -18.36
CA ARG A 454 -14.88 1.99 -18.35
C ARG A 454 -13.77 0.96 -18.32
N ARG A 455 -13.97 -0.15 -17.59
CA ARG A 455 -13.02 -1.26 -17.57
C ARG A 455 -12.77 -1.82 -18.96
N LEU A 456 -13.82 -2.00 -19.76
CA LEU A 456 -13.72 -2.46 -21.15
C LEU A 456 -13.05 -1.41 -22.06
N GLN A 457 -13.34 -0.12 -21.84
CA GLN A 457 -12.68 0.96 -22.57
C GLN A 457 -11.18 1.02 -22.25
N ASP A 458 -10.80 0.97 -20.97
CA ASP A 458 -9.40 0.98 -20.55
C ASP A 458 -8.65 -0.24 -21.10
N ALA A 459 -9.30 -1.42 -21.11
CA ALA A 459 -8.77 -2.62 -21.75
C ALA A 459 -8.57 -2.43 -23.26
N ALA A 460 -9.56 -1.89 -23.98
CA ALA A 460 -9.48 -1.67 -25.41
C ALA A 460 -8.40 -0.64 -25.78
N ILE A 461 -8.32 0.47 -25.05
CA ILE A 461 -7.31 1.50 -25.27
C ILE A 461 -5.91 0.93 -25.02
N MET A 462 -5.72 0.21 -23.91
CA MET A 462 -4.43 -0.38 -23.59
C MET A 462 -4.03 -1.50 -24.56
N ALA A 463 -4.99 -2.30 -25.03
CA ALA A 463 -4.79 -3.28 -26.09
C ALA A 463 -4.32 -2.61 -27.39
N LEU A 464 -4.93 -1.48 -27.77
CA LEU A 464 -4.51 -0.72 -28.95
C LEU A 464 -3.10 -0.13 -28.79
N ILE A 465 -2.78 0.45 -27.62
CA ILE A 465 -1.45 0.97 -27.31
C ILE A 465 -0.39 -0.13 -27.47
N LEU A 466 -0.64 -1.31 -26.89
CA LEU A 466 0.32 -2.41 -26.99
C LEU A 466 0.33 -3.10 -28.35
N LEU A 467 -0.78 -3.13 -29.08
CA LEU A 467 -0.81 -3.60 -30.46
C LEU A 467 0.11 -2.74 -31.33
N LEU A 468 0.00 -1.41 -31.21
CA LEU A 468 0.87 -0.46 -31.93
C LEU A 468 2.32 -0.58 -31.48
N ALA A 469 2.59 -0.66 -30.17
CA ALA A 469 3.95 -0.85 -29.67
C ALA A 469 4.58 -2.17 -30.13
N SER A 470 3.79 -3.25 -30.18
CA SER A 470 4.23 -4.56 -30.67
C SER A 470 4.47 -4.54 -32.18
N TYR A 471 3.62 -3.85 -32.95
CA TYR A 471 3.83 -3.62 -34.37
C TYR A 471 5.15 -2.90 -34.63
N LEU A 472 5.39 -1.76 -33.95
CA LEU A 472 6.61 -0.96 -34.12
C LEU A 472 7.85 -1.75 -33.69
N SER A 473 7.78 -2.46 -32.57
CA SER A 473 8.89 -3.31 -32.09
C SER A 473 9.19 -4.43 -33.09
N HIS A 474 8.16 -5.10 -33.60
CA HIS A 474 8.32 -6.18 -34.58
C HIS A 474 8.85 -5.66 -35.92
N ALA A 475 8.31 -4.56 -36.44
CA ALA A 475 8.75 -3.93 -37.69
C ALA A 475 10.20 -3.46 -37.61
N ALA A 476 10.58 -2.82 -36.50
CA ALA A 476 11.96 -2.41 -36.25
C ALA A 476 12.92 -3.60 -36.17
N MET A 477 12.49 -4.73 -35.61
CA MET A 477 13.33 -5.92 -35.48
C MET A 477 13.47 -6.74 -36.76
N HIS A 478 12.36 -6.96 -37.47
CA HIS A 478 12.29 -7.88 -38.60
C HIS A 478 12.42 -7.20 -39.96
N GLY A 479 12.43 -5.87 -40.01
CA GLY A 479 12.65 -5.11 -41.23
C GLY A 479 11.42 -5.05 -42.13
N LEU A 480 10.29 -4.65 -41.56
CA LEU A 480 9.08 -4.30 -42.32
C LEU A 480 9.17 -2.82 -42.72
N TYR A 481 8.80 -2.51 -43.96
CA TYR A 481 8.81 -1.13 -44.49
C TYR A 481 8.12 -0.17 -43.51
N PRO A 482 8.76 0.96 -43.11
CA PRO A 482 9.99 1.55 -43.68
C PRO A 482 11.31 1.15 -43.00
N PHE A 483 11.35 0.17 -42.10
CA PHE A 483 12.55 -0.19 -41.32
C PHE A 483 13.37 -1.29 -41.99
N SER A 484 14.71 -1.22 -41.89
CA SER A 484 15.64 -2.23 -42.44
C SER A 484 15.81 -3.48 -41.56
N GLY A 485 15.28 -3.46 -40.33
CA GLY A 485 15.39 -4.57 -39.38
C GLY A 485 16.69 -4.51 -38.60
N THR A 486 16.62 -4.63 -37.28
CA THR A 486 17.81 -4.68 -36.41
C THR A 486 18.34 -6.10 -36.24
N LYS A 487 17.52 -7.14 -36.48
CA LYS A 487 18.00 -8.53 -36.47
C LYS A 487 18.90 -8.82 -37.66
N LEU A 488 19.86 -9.71 -37.45
CA LEU A 488 20.63 -10.36 -38.53
C LEU A 488 19.67 -10.92 -39.59
N PRO A 489 19.98 -10.78 -40.90
CA PRO A 489 19.09 -11.21 -41.99
C PRO A 489 18.55 -12.63 -41.83
N ASP A 490 19.38 -13.55 -41.35
CA ASP A 490 19.02 -14.97 -41.18
C ASP A 490 18.01 -15.21 -40.05
N LEU A 491 17.90 -14.28 -39.10
CA LEU A 491 16.98 -14.32 -37.96
C LEU A 491 15.73 -13.44 -38.20
N GLN A 492 15.65 -12.76 -39.35
CA GLN A 492 14.50 -11.96 -39.73
C GLN A 492 13.36 -12.86 -40.20
N ASP A 493 12.46 -13.20 -39.29
CA ASP A 493 11.18 -13.80 -39.63
C ASP A 493 10.23 -12.72 -40.18
N LYS A 494 10.12 -12.59 -41.51
CA LYS A 494 9.19 -11.67 -42.17
C LYS A 494 7.80 -12.28 -42.37
N SER A 495 7.51 -13.43 -41.75
CA SER A 495 6.22 -14.07 -41.89
C SER A 495 5.11 -13.23 -41.25
N LEU A 496 3.98 -13.12 -41.96
CA LEU A 496 2.77 -12.50 -41.42
C LEU A 496 2.26 -13.23 -40.16
N ALA A 497 2.51 -14.54 -40.06
CA ALA A 497 2.14 -15.33 -38.89
C ALA A 497 2.87 -14.87 -37.62
N SER A 498 4.17 -14.61 -37.70
CA SER A 498 4.95 -14.10 -36.56
C SER A 498 4.54 -12.69 -36.14
N LEU A 499 4.21 -11.84 -37.12
CA LEU A 499 3.63 -10.52 -36.87
C LEU A 499 2.29 -10.65 -36.15
N TRP A 500 1.35 -11.43 -36.68
CA TRP A 500 0.03 -11.64 -36.06
C TRP A 500 0.14 -12.19 -34.64
N LEU A 501 1.08 -13.10 -34.39
CA LEU A 501 1.35 -13.60 -33.05
C LEU A 501 1.84 -12.48 -32.12
N ALA A 502 2.80 -11.67 -32.54
CA ALA A 502 3.30 -10.57 -31.73
C ALA A 502 2.20 -9.53 -31.44
N LEU A 503 1.37 -9.21 -32.44
CA LEU A 503 0.24 -8.30 -32.29
C LEU A 503 -0.82 -8.83 -31.33
N THR A 504 -1.19 -10.12 -31.45
CA THR A 504 -2.18 -10.75 -30.56
C THR A 504 -1.66 -10.83 -29.12
N GLN A 505 -0.41 -11.25 -28.91
CA GLN A 505 0.22 -11.27 -27.59
C GLN A 505 0.26 -9.88 -26.96
N GLY A 506 0.64 -8.86 -27.72
CA GLY A 506 0.63 -7.46 -27.30
C GLY A 506 -0.77 -6.98 -26.93
N ALA A 507 -1.75 -7.18 -27.81
CA ALA A 507 -3.12 -6.75 -27.61
C ALA A 507 -3.78 -7.41 -26.40
N PHE A 508 -3.64 -8.74 -26.23
CA PHE A 508 -4.20 -9.44 -25.07
C PHE A 508 -3.51 -9.03 -23.76
N SER A 509 -2.19 -8.90 -23.76
CA SER A 509 -1.46 -8.40 -22.58
C SER A 509 -1.92 -6.98 -22.22
N GLY A 510 -2.11 -6.13 -23.24
CA GLY A 510 -2.58 -4.76 -23.07
C GLY A 510 -4.00 -4.73 -22.52
N ALA A 511 -4.87 -5.58 -23.03
CA ALA A 511 -6.24 -5.72 -22.52
C ALA A 511 -6.26 -6.13 -21.05
N ILE A 512 -5.45 -7.13 -20.64
CA ILE A 512 -5.36 -7.56 -19.24
C ILE A 512 -4.86 -6.42 -18.35
N ILE A 513 -3.77 -5.76 -18.75
CA ILE A 513 -3.17 -4.63 -18.03
C ILE A 513 -4.18 -3.48 -17.89
N GLY A 514 -4.82 -3.08 -18.99
CA GLY A 514 -5.81 -2.00 -19.02
C GLY A 514 -7.11 -2.34 -18.27
N ALA A 515 -7.52 -3.60 -18.25
CA ALA A 515 -8.72 -4.05 -17.53
C ALA A 515 -8.51 -4.11 -16.01
N LEU A 516 -7.30 -4.39 -15.54
CA LEU A 516 -7.03 -4.65 -14.11
C LEU A 516 -6.43 -3.43 -13.43
N ILE A 517 -5.39 -2.84 -14.01
CA ILE A 517 -4.51 -1.92 -13.29
C ILE A 517 -5.16 -0.56 -13.03
N PRO A 518 -5.72 0.15 -14.02
CA PRO A 518 -6.45 1.39 -13.77
C PRO A 518 -7.60 1.18 -12.79
N GLN A 519 -8.32 0.06 -12.90
CA GLN A 519 -9.41 -0.26 -11.97
C GLN A 519 -8.92 -0.48 -10.54
N TRP A 520 -7.88 -1.30 -10.34
CA TRP A 520 -7.29 -1.52 -9.01
C TRP A 520 -6.75 -0.24 -8.41
N TYR A 521 -6.05 0.57 -9.22
CA TYR A 521 -5.53 1.85 -8.80
C TYR A 521 -6.66 2.80 -8.37
N ARG A 522 -7.68 3.00 -9.21
CA ARG A 522 -8.82 3.87 -8.88
C ARG A 522 -9.63 3.34 -7.69
N ASN A 523 -9.81 2.01 -7.57
CA ASN A 523 -10.48 1.40 -6.43
C ASN A 523 -9.69 1.55 -5.13
N ASN A 524 -8.37 1.39 -5.16
CA ASN A 524 -7.54 1.55 -3.96
C ASN A 524 -7.46 3.02 -3.53
N ARG A 525 -7.46 3.93 -4.51
CA ARG A 525 -7.31 5.37 -4.30
C ARG A 525 -8.63 6.02 -3.88
N TYR A 526 -9.72 5.80 -4.60
CA TYR A 526 -11.02 6.46 -4.37
C TYR A 526 -12.04 5.59 -3.63
N ARG A 527 -11.58 4.63 -2.82
CA ARG A 527 -12.49 3.68 -2.15
C ARG A 527 -13.45 4.35 -1.18
N SER A 528 -12.95 5.32 -0.41
CA SER A 528 -13.75 6.07 0.54
C SER A 528 -13.62 7.58 0.30
N PRO A 529 -14.72 8.33 0.39
CA PRO A 529 -14.69 9.79 0.32
C PRO A 529 -13.78 10.42 1.39
N LEU A 530 -13.75 9.86 2.59
CA LEU A 530 -12.82 10.28 3.64
C LEU A 530 -11.35 10.14 3.23
N GLN A 531 -10.97 9.06 2.56
CA GLN A 531 -9.60 8.90 2.04
C GLN A 531 -9.26 9.96 0.99
N ARG A 532 -10.24 10.42 0.20
CA ARG A 532 -10.07 11.54 -0.74
C ARG A 532 -9.76 12.84 0.02
N VAL A 533 -10.55 13.16 1.04
CA VAL A 533 -10.35 14.37 1.88
C VAL A 533 -8.99 14.35 2.58
N LEU A 534 -8.64 13.24 3.22
CA LEU A 534 -7.37 13.12 3.93
C LEU A 534 -6.17 13.28 2.99
N ARG A 535 -6.27 12.75 1.76
CA ARG A 535 -5.24 12.94 0.72
C ARG A 535 -5.17 14.39 0.25
N PHE A 536 -6.32 15.03 0.06
CA PHE A 536 -6.37 16.44 -0.30
C PHE A 536 -5.68 17.30 0.75
N ILE A 537 -5.94 17.05 2.04
CA ILE A 537 -5.27 17.73 3.16
C ILE A 537 -3.77 17.48 3.13
N GLU A 538 -3.33 16.23 2.93
CA GLU A 538 -1.91 15.88 2.94
C GLU A 538 -1.13 16.50 1.77
N ARG A 539 -1.75 16.61 0.59
CA ARG A 539 -1.12 17.16 -0.61
C ARG A 539 -1.04 18.68 -0.58
N ASN A 540 -2.11 19.30 -0.12
CA ASN A 540 -2.23 20.75 -0.10
C ASN A 540 -1.83 21.35 1.25
N ASP A 541 -1.13 20.61 2.12
CA ASP A 541 -0.70 21.02 3.46
C ASP A 541 -0.15 22.46 3.50
N HIS A 542 0.84 22.76 2.65
CA HIS A 542 1.43 24.09 2.56
C HIS A 542 0.41 25.16 2.09
N GLN A 543 -0.35 24.89 1.04
CA GLN A 543 -1.31 25.84 0.48
C GLN A 543 -2.48 26.10 1.43
N LEU A 544 -2.95 25.05 2.11
CA LEU A 544 -3.98 25.12 3.15
C LEU A 544 -3.51 25.99 4.32
N ARG A 545 -2.28 25.83 4.81
CA ARG A 545 -1.73 26.72 5.85
C ARG A 545 -1.64 28.17 5.39
N VAL A 546 -1.20 28.41 4.16
CA VAL A 546 -1.07 29.77 3.60
C VAL A 546 -2.43 30.43 3.39
N GLU A 547 -3.44 29.69 2.93
CA GLU A 547 -4.79 30.22 2.78
C GLU A 547 -5.48 30.40 4.15
N ALA A 548 -5.30 29.45 5.08
CA ALA A 548 -5.91 29.48 6.41
C ALA A 548 -5.33 30.61 7.26
N GLY A 549 -4.02 30.85 7.19
CA GLY A 549 -3.36 31.96 7.87
C GLY A 549 -3.75 33.35 7.34
N LYS A 550 -4.48 33.44 6.22
CA LYS A 550 -5.05 34.69 5.69
C LYS A 550 -6.50 34.91 6.11
N LEU A 551 -7.11 33.96 6.81
CA LEU A 551 -8.47 34.10 7.34
C LEU A 551 -8.40 34.71 8.74
N ASP A 552 -9.41 35.50 9.09
CA ASP A 552 -9.54 35.97 10.46
C ASP A 552 -9.81 34.79 11.41
N PRO A 553 -9.33 34.86 12.67
CA PRO A 553 -9.52 33.78 13.63
C PRO A 553 -10.98 33.36 13.78
N GLY A 554 -11.23 32.06 13.75
CA GLY A 554 -12.56 31.45 13.90
C GLY A 554 -13.41 31.40 12.63
N ILE A 555 -13.05 32.07 11.52
CA ILE A 555 -13.79 31.96 10.25
C ILE A 555 -13.71 30.52 9.72
N LEU A 556 -12.51 29.92 9.73
CA LEU A 556 -12.32 28.55 9.26
C LEU A 556 -13.11 27.56 10.11
N LYS A 557 -13.13 27.75 11.44
CA LYS A 557 -13.94 26.96 12.36
C LYS A 557 -15.41 26.99 11.96
N LYS A 558 -15.98 28.19 11.86
CA LYS A 558 -17.39 28.38 11.51
C LYS A 558 -17.71 27.75 10.16
N ALA A 559 -16.90 28.03 9.14
CA ALA A 559 -17.12 27.47 7.81
C ALA A 559 -17.09 25.92 7.80
N LEU A 560 -16.12 25.30 8.49
CA LEU A 560 -16.04 23.84 8.61
C LEU A 560 -17.25 23.26 9.36
N THR A 561 -17.60 23.83 10.51
CA THR A 561 -18.71 23.33 11.34
C THR A 561 -20.05 23.51 10.64
N THR A 562 -20.23 24.63 9.95
CA THR A 562 -21.46 24.99 9.24
C THR A 562 -21.62 24.18 7.97
N SER A 563 -20.55 23.96 7.20
CA SER A 563 -20.58 23.06 6.04
C SER A 563 -20.85 21.61 6.45
N ALA A 564 -20.24 21.14 7.55
CA ALA A 564 -20.46 19.80 8.09
C ALA A 564 -21.88 19.63 8.61
N ALA A 565 -22.37 20.60 9.40
CA ALA A 565 -23.72 20.61 9.94
C ALA A 565 -24.80 20.66 8.85
N ALA A 566 -24.58 21.46 7.80
CA ALA A 566 -25.53 21.58 6.69
C ALA A 566 -25.76 20.25 6.00
N VAL A 567 -24.68 19.51 5.74
CA VAL A 567 -24.80 18.19 5.12
C VAL A 567 -25.39 17.16 6.08
N ALA A 568 -24.91 17.10 7.31
CA ALA A 568 -25.38 16.12 8.30
C ALA A 568 -26.83 16.34 8.76
N LEU A 569 -27.40 17.53 8.51
CA LEU A 569 -28.81 17.81 8.81
C LEU A 569 -29.73 17.56 7.61
N ALA A 570 -29.19 17.21 6.44
CA ALA A 570 -29.96 17.04 5.21
C ALA A 570 -31.11 16.03 5.35
N ASP A 571 -30.90 14.98 6.15
CA ASP A 571 -31.89 13.94 6.42
C ASP A 571 -32.56 14.08 7.81
N GLY A 572 -32.20 15.13 8.55
CA GLY A 572 -32.71 15.45 9.88
C GLY A 572 -32.03 14.74 11.04
N VAL A 573 -31.09 13.82 10.81
CA VAL A 573 -30.47 12.99 11.88
C VAL A 573 -28.95 13.04 11.79
N LEU A 574 -28.31 13.62 12.81
CA LEU A 574 -26.86 13.53 12.94
C LEU A 574 -26.44 12.12 13.35
N ASP A 575 -25.84 11.40 12.41
CA ASP A 575 -25.37 10.05 12.60
C ASP A 575 -23.93 10.02 13.16
N GLU A 576 -23.60 9.01 13.97
CA GLU A 576 -22.25 8.88 14.56
C GLU A 576 -21.15 8.69 13.49
N PRO A 577 -21.36 7.93 12.38
CA PRO A 577 -20.44 7.90 11.25
C PRO A 577 -20.09 9.28 10.68
N GLU A 578 -21.06 10.16 10.48
CA GLU A 578 -20.84 11.51 9.94
C GLU A 578 -19.94 12.34 10.85
N ARG A 579 -20.23 12.28 12.15
CA ARG A 579 -19.43 12.93 13.19
C ARG A 579 -18.00 12.39 13.21
N GLU A 580 -17.82 11.08 13.05
CA GLU A 580 -16.52 10.43 13.02
C GLU A 580 -15.72 10.80 11.76
N ILE A 581 -16.36 10.89 10.59
CA ILE A 581 -15.72 11.39 9.36
C ILE A 581 -15.22 12.83 9.58
N PHE A 582 -16.08 13.70 10.11
CA PHE A 582 -15.70 15.08 10.39
C PHE A 582 -14.56 15.17 11.42
N ARG A 583 -14.62 14.38 12.50
CA ARG A 583 -13.56 14.27 13.50
C ARG A 583 -12.22 13.89 12.88
N ASN A 584 -12.21 12.88 12.00
CA ASN A 584 -10.98 12.43 11.33
C ASN A 584 -10.40 13.52 10.41
N CYS A 585 -11.24 14.29 9.72
CA CYS A 585 -10.79 15.44 8.94
C CYS A 585 -10.16 16.53 9.83
N LEU A 586 -10.79 16.86 10.96
CA LEU A 586 -10.26 17.84 11.92
C LEU A 586 -8.93 17.39 12.54
N ILE A 587 -8.82 16.12 12.93
CA ILE A 587 -7.55 15.55 13.44
C ILE A 587 -6.45 15.75 12.39
N LYS A 588 -6.72 15.43 11.13
CA LYS A 588 -5.72 15.57 10.07
C LYS A 588 -5.33 17.02 9.82
N LEU A 589 -6.28 17.95 9.83
CA LEU A 589 -5.99 19.39 9.71
C LEU A 589 -5.20 19.92 10.90
N SER A 590 -5.48 19.41 12.11
CA SER A 590 -4.74 19.73 13.34
C SER A 590 -3.30 19.20 13.31
N GLU A 591 -3.09 17.94 12.89
CA GLU A 591 -1.75 17.36 12.66
C GLU A 591 -0.91 18.20 11.69
N LYS A 592 -1.58 18.88 10.75
CA LYS A 592 -0.99 19.75 9.75
C LYS A 592 -0.93 21.21 10.16
N GLY A 593 -1.34 21.58 11.37
CA GLY A 593 -1.30 22.98 11.84
C GLY A 593 -2.12 23.93 10.96
N VAL A 594 -3.19 23.45 10.34
CA VAL A 594 -4.11 24.27 9.52
C VAL A 594 -5.19 24.90 10.41
N LEU A 595 -5.55 24.25 11.53
CA LEU A 595 -6.59 24.72 12.44
C LEU A 595 -6.04 25.73 13.46
N ASP A 596 -6.83 26.76 13.74
CA ASP A 596 -6.66 27.72 14.82
C ASP A 596 -7.48 27.37 16.08
N PHE A 597 -8.12 26.19 16.09
CA PHE A 597 -8.99 25.70 17.18
C PHE A 597 -8.77 24.20 17.45
N GLY A 598 -9.26 23.73 18.60
CA GLY A 598 -9.16 22.32 19.01
C GLY A 598 -10.14 21.39 18.29
N VAL A 599 -9.79 20.12 18.08
CA VAL A 599 -10.65 19.13 17.41
C VAL A 599 -12.02 19.00 18.11
N ASP A 600 -12.03 18.87 19.44
CA ASP A 600 -13.26 18.75 20.21
C ASP A 600 -14.12 20.02 20.14
N GLU A 601 -13.48 21.19 20.02
CA GLU A 601 -14.17 22.46 19.83
C GLU A 601 -14.89 22.53 18.47
N GLY A 602 -14.30 21.95 17.42
CA GLY A 602 -14.94 21.78 16.12
C GLY A 602 -16.13 20.81 16.17
N ILE A 603 -15.98 19.65 16.82
CA ILE A 603 -17.07 18.67 16.96
C ILE A 603 -18.24 19.24 17.77
N ASN A 604 -17.93 19.88 18.89
CA ASN A 604 -18.94 20.55 19.71
C ASN A 604 -19.59 21.71 18.95
N GLY A 605 -18.82 22.45 18.13
CA GLY A 605 -19.34 23.49 17.25
C GLY A 605 -20.33 22.96 16.21
N MET A 606 -20.04 21.84 15.56
CA MET A 606 -20.97 21.18 14.63
C MET A 606 -22.25 20.74 15.35
N ALA A 607 -22.14 20.09 16.51
CA ALA A 607 -23.29 19.64 17.29
C ALA A 607 -24.16 20.81 17.77
N ALA A 608 -23.54 21.90 18.24
CA ALA A 608 -24.24 23.12 18.66
C ALA A 608 -24.97 23.79 17.49
N THR A 609 -24.33 23.85 16.31
CA THR A 609 -24.93 24.41 15.08
C THR A 609 -26.17 23.61 14.68
N ILE A 610 -26.08 22.28 14.71
CA ILE A 610 -27.21 21.38 14.42
C ILE A 610 -28.35 21.58 15.42
N GLN A 611 -28.03 21.66 16.72
CA GLN A 611 -29.03 21.87 17.76
C GLN A 611 -29.74 23.22 17.60
N HIS A 612 -28.99 24.27 17.26
CA HIS A 612 -29.53 25.60 17.01
C HIS A 612 -30.48 25.61 15.80
N TRP A 613 -30.10 25.01 14.68
CA TRP A 613 -30.97 24.96 13.49
C TRP A 613 -32.22 24.11 13.68
N ARG A 614 -32.13 23.02 14.46
CA ARG A 614 -33.31 22.26 14.89
C ARG A 614 -34.28 23.10 15.71
N SER A 615 -33.81 24.11 16.42
CA SER A 615 -34.67 25.01 17.21
C SER A 615 -35.30 26.15 16.41
N GLU A 616 -34.69 26.59 15.30
CA GLU A 616 -35.10 27.79 14.55
C GLU A 616 -35.92 27.54 13.26
N ASN A 617 -36.40 26.31 13.03
CA ASN A 617 -36.92 25.79 11.74
C ASN A 617 -35.83 25.76 10.64
N LEU A 618 -35.78 24.65 9.89
CA LEU A 618 -34.70 24.37 8.92
C LEU A 618 -34.64 25.37 7.74
N GLU A 619 -35.80 25.83 7.25
CA GLU A 619 -35.86 26.60 6.00
C GLU A 619 -35.24 28.00 6.12
N SER A 620 -35.30 28.63 7.30
CA SER A 620 -34.65 29.92 7.58
C SER A 620 -33.15 29.75 7.84
N SER A 621 -32.73 28.61 8.40
CA SER A 621 -31.37 28.35 8.85
C SER A 621 -30.43 27.91 7.72
N GLU A 622 -30.93 27.25 6.67
CA GLU A 622 -30.13 26.89 5.49
C GLU A 622 -29.55 28.11 4.75
N GLY A 623 -30.32 29.21 4.66
CA GLY A 623 -29.86 30.45 4.03
C GLY A 623 -28.77 31.15 4.84
N VAL A 624 -28.86 31.10 6.17
CA VAL A 624 -27.89 31.69 7.11
C VAL A 624 -26.57 30.90 7.08
N ALA A 625 -26.65 29.57 6.99
CA ALA A 625 -25.48 28.68 6.92
C ALA A 625 -24.53 29.02 5.75
N LEU A 626 -25.09 29.38 4.60
CA LEU A 626 -24.31 29.67 3.40
C LEU A 626 -23.63 31.04 3.46
N ILE A 627 -24.12 31.99 4.28
CA ILE A 627 -23.46 33.29 4.46
C ILE A 627 -22.08 33.13 5.10
N GLU A 628 -21.94 32.19 6.04
CA GLU A 628 -20.66 31.92 6.72
C GLU A 628 -19.58 31.33 5.81
N LEU A 629 -19.96 30.80 4.65
CA LEU A 629 -19.03 30.31 3.63
C LEU A 629 -18.56 31.40 2.65
N GLN A 630 -19.23 32.56 2.61
CA GLN A 630 -18.87 33.66 1.70
C GLN A 630 -17.43 34.18 1.87
N PRO A 631 -16.85 34.27 3.07
CA PRO A 631 -15.45 34.67 3.25
C PRO A 631 -14.44 33.75 2.54
N LEU A 632 -14.84 32.52 2.23
CA LEU A 632 -14.00 31.55 1.50
C LEU A 632 -14.08 31.73 -0.02
N ARG A 633 -14.93 32.63 -0.53
CA ARG A 633 -14.96 32.97 -1.95
C ARG A 633 -13.58 33.45 -2.38
N ASN A 634 -13.07 32.89 -3.48
CA ASN A 634 -11.71 33.10 -4.02
C ASN A 634 -10.56 32.38 -3.29
N ARG A 635 -10.84 31.56 -2.26
CA ARG A 635 -9.86 30.66 -1.63
C ARG A 635 -10.04 29.26 -2.18
N LEU A 636 -9.47 29.01 -3.37
CA LEU A 636 -9.76 27.80 -4.15
C LEU A 636 -9.48 26.51 -3.36
N ILE A 637 -8.40 26.45 -2.57
CA ILE A 637 -8.00 25.23 -1.88
C ILE A 637 -8.87 24.98 -0.65
N ILE A 638 -9.17 26.01 0.14
CA ILE A 638 -10.08 25.87 1.29
C ILE A 638 -11.52 25.61 0.85
N ALA A 639 -11.98 26.28 -0.21
CA ALA A 639 -13.31 26.02 -0.76
C ALA A 639 -13.47 24.57 -1.23
N GLU A 640 -12.46 24.03 -1.93
CA GLU A 640 -12.43 22.62 -2.34
C GLU A 640 -12.36 21.68 -1.12
N LEU A 641 -11.60 22.03 -0.07
CA LEU A 641 -11.60 21.27 1.19
C LEU A 641 -13.00 21.19 1.80
N MET A 642 -13.76 22.30 1.81
CA MET A 642 -15.13 22.31 2.34
C MET A 642 -16.01 21.34 1.56
N ILE A 643 -15.97 21.41 0.22
CA ILE A 643 -16.76 20.54 -0.66
C ILE A 643 -16.40 19.08 -0.46
N GLN A 644 -15.11 18.74 -0.41
CA GLN A 644 -14.70 17.35 -0.21
C GLN A 644 -15.08 16.84 1.18
N THR A 645 -14.94 17.67 2.22
CA THR A 645 -15.32 17.30 3.59
C THR A 645 -16.83 17.09 3.68
N ALA A 646 -17.62 18.01 3.14
CA ALA A 646 -19.07 17.93 3.01
C ALA A 646 -19.48 16.66 2.25
N SER A 647 -18.89 16.39 1.09
CA SER A 647 -19.14 15.17 0.32
C SER A 647 -18.76 13.90 1.07
N ALA A 648 -17.72 13.93 1.91
CA ALA A 648 -17.34 12.76 2.70
C ALA A 648 -18.33 12.48 3.83
N ILE A 649 -18.82 13.54 4.49
CA ILE A 649 -19.86 13.45 5.52
C ILE A 649 -21.15 12.92 4.92
N ALA A 650 -21.59 13.47 3.77
CA ALA A 650 -22.78 13.01 3.04
C ALA A 650 -22.73 11.54 2.61
N HIS A 651 -21.55 10.93 2.61
CA HIS A 651 -21.38 9.53 2.19
C HIS A 651 -20.98 8.64 3.36
N ALA A 652 -21.14 9.11 4.60
CA ALA A 652 -20.74 8.37 5.79
C ALA A 652 -21.50 7.05 5.95
N ASP A 653 -22.80 7.06 5.62
CA ASP A 653 -23.68 5.90 5.62
C ASP A 653 -23.52 5.02 4.35
N GLY A 654 -22.72 5.48 3.38
CA GLY A 654 -22.47 4.81 2.10
C GLY A 654 -23.51 5.09 1.02
N VAL A 655 -24.50 5.95 1.25
CA VAL A 655 -25.53 6.31 0.28
C VAL A 655 -25.62 7.83 0.16
N PHE A 656 -25.26 8.39 -1.00
CA PHE A 656 -25.34 9.84 -1.20
C PHE A 656 -26.76 10.25 -1.63
N ARG A 657 -27.58 10.70 -0.68
CA ARG A 657 -29.01 11.02 -0.87
C ARG A 657 -29.20 12.31 -1.65
N GLU A 658 -30.37 12.46 -2.28
CA GLU A 658 -30.68 13.65 -3.10
C GLU A 658 -30.68 14.95 -2.27
N ALA A 659 -31.16 14.91 -1.03
CA ALA A 659 -31.15 16.05 -0.13
C ALA A 659 -29.72 16.56 0.14
N GLU A 660 -28.79 15.66 0.45
CA GLU A 660 -27.38 15.98 0.67
C GLU A 660 -26.73 16.52 -0.62
N GLN A 661 -27.08 15.96 -1.79
CA GLN A 661 -26.61 16.47 -3.08
C GLN A 661 -27.10 17.89 -3.35
N GLN A 662 -28.35 18.22 -3.02
CA GLN A 662 -28.89 19.57 -3.15
C GLN A 662 -28.15 20.55 -2.24
N ILE A 663 -27.88 20.18 -0.99
CA ILE A 663 -27.09 21.00 -0.06
C ILE A 663 -25.67 21.18 -0.59
N LEU A 664 -25.03 20.13 -1.09
CA LEU A 664 -23.69 20.22 -1.67
C LEU A 664 -23.67 21.15 -2.89
N ARG A 665 -24.67 21.08 -3.79
CA ARG A 665 -24.81 22.01 -4.93
C ARG A 665 -24.91 23.47 -4.47
N ARG A 666 -25.65 23.72 -3.38
CA ARG A 666 -25.77 25.07 -2.80
C ARG A 666 -24.47 25.56 -2.17
N ILE A 667 -23.73 24.68 -1.48
CA ILE A 667 -22.39 24.97 -0.95
C ILE A 667 -21.45 25.35 -2.11
N ILE A 668 -21.42 24.56 -3.19
CA ILE A 668 -20.59 24.80 -4.37
C ILE A 668 -20.96 26.15 -5.03
N GLY A 669 -22.25 26.41 -5.23
CA GLY A 669 -22.73 27.68 -5.79
C GLY A 669 -22.37 28.88 -4.91
N THR A 670 -22.40 28.71 -3.59
CA THR A 670 -22.04 29.75 -2.63
C THR A 670 -20.54 30.06 -2.66
N LEU A 671 -19.70 29.05 -2.86
CA LEU A 671 -18.24 29.18 -2.99
C LEU A 671 -17.80 29.69 -4.38
N ASN A 672 -18.74 29.86 -5.32
CA ASN A 672 -18.49 30.32 -6.69
C ASN A 672 -17.53 29.40 -7.47
N LEU A 673 -17.71 28.08 -7.31
CA LEU A 673 -16.95 27.05 -8.03
C LEU A 673 -17.80 26.43 -9.15
N ASP A 674 -17.15 25.82 -10.14
CA ASP A 674 -17.86 25.18 -11.25
C ASP A 674 -18.65 23.96 -10.77
N MET A 675 -19.98 24.08 -10.76
CA MET A 675 -20.87 23.07 -10.22
C MET A 675 -20.68 21.70 -10.86
N LYS A 676 -20.45 21.66 -12.18
CA LYS A 676 -20.31 20.40 -12.90
C LYS A 676 -19.02 19.69 -12.51
N THR A 677 -17.89 20.39 -12.57
CA THR A 677 -16.58 19.83 -12.23
C THR A 677 -16.52 19.32 -10.79
N GLU A 678 -17.03 20.11 -9.83
CA GLU A 678 -16.97 19.76 -8.41
C GLU A 678 -17.91 18.60 -8.04
N MET A 679 -19.13 18.57 -8.61
CA MET A 679 -20.05 17.43 -8.39
C MET A 679 -19.51 16.14 -9.00
N GLU A 680 -18.86 16.21 -10.17
CA GLU A 680 -18.17 15.06 -10.77
C GLU A 680 -17.00 14.59 -9.90
N ALA A 681 -16.19 15.52 -9.39
CA ALA A 681 -15.06 15.23 -8.50
C ALA A 681 -15.51 14.57 -7.19
N CYS A 682 -16.66 14.97 -6.65
CA CYS A 682 -17.27 14.35 -5.46
C CYS A 682 -17.80 12.93 -5.73
N GLY A 683 -18.02 12.56 -6.99
CA GLY A 683 -18.65 11.30 -7.37
C GLY A 683 -20.19 11.34 -7.26
N ALA A 684 -20.76 12.54 -7.14
CA ALA A 684 -22.19 12.79 -6.97
C ALA A 684 -23.01 12.53 -8.26
N VAL A 685 -22.38 12.66 -9.43
CA VAL A 685 -23.05 12.57 -10.75
C VAL A 685 -23.27 11.11 -11.19
N GLN A 686 -23.65 10.23 -10.25
CA GLN A 686 -23.94 8.82 -10.57
C GLN A 686 -25.40 8.54 -10.97
N CYS A 687 -26.34 9.49 -10.89
CA CYS A 687 -27.77 9.19 -11.13
C CYS A 687 -28.45 9.75 -12.40
N ASP A 688 -27.92 10.77 -13.08
CA ASP A 688 -28.78 11.53 -14.02
C ASP A 688 -28.78 11.07 -15.50
N ASP A 689 -27.92 10.12 -15.90
CA ASP A 689 -27.91 9.63 -17.30
C ASP A 689 -29.12 8.74 -17.66
N PHE A 690 -29.94 8.31 -16.69
CA PHE A 690 -31.15 7.51 -16.96
C PHE A 690 -32.45 8.35 -17.00
N LEU A 691 -32.49 9.53 -16.37
CA LEU A 691 -33.69 10.36 -16.31
C LEU A 691 -33.71 11.50 -17.34
N LEU A 692 -32.55 11.97 -17.82
CA LEU A 692 -32.48 13.01 -18.86
C LEU A 692 -32.66 12.51 -20.31
N LYS A 693 -33.04 11.23 -20.50
CA LYS A 693 -33.44 10.70 -21.83
C LYS A 693 -34.94 10.49 -21.99
N HIS A 694 -35.74 10.79 -20.97
CA HIS A 694 -37.21 10.66 -21.01
C HIS A 694 -37.95 11.93 -20.57
N VAL A 695 -37.29 13.08 -20.67
CA VAL A 695 -37.91 14.40 -20.83
C VAL A 695 -37.38 14.97 -22.14
#